data_AF-A0A497GCJ5-F1
#
_entry.id   AF-A0A497GCJ5-F1
#
_cell.length_a   1.000
_cell.length_b   1.000
_cell.length_c   1.000
_cell.angle_alpha   90.00
_cell.angle_beta   90.00
_cell.angle_gamma   90.00
#
_symmetry.space_group_name_H-M   'P 1'
#
loop_
_entity.id
_entity.type
_entity.pdbx_description
1 polymer ?
#
loop_
_entity_poly.entity_id
_entity_poly.type
_entity_poly.pdbx_seq_one_letter_code
_entity_poly.pdbx_strand_id
1 'polypeptide(L)'
;MSENIVEVESLNLTEFFTDFLKIFKDSRGEFKYRKKIARMGLEHSISLVIDFEDLLSFNENIANKLLESPREVLQAASEAIKEVLRIENPDYAKEVEQFHARIRGLPESHHVSIRGIRASHIGKLVAVEGIITKISPVKHQLVTAVFRCRECGEEITVEQHERGLEKPASCPRCEAEGRKRFEFDLVAEKSKFIDWQKFVLQERPEELPPGQLPRSIEVIIKEDLVDTIRPGDRAVVVGFLSVVKEKSAKREGPPIFRTYLEANYVEVSSKENLDVEITPEDERKILELSRRPDIRELIINTIAPSIYGYNEIKTAIAALLFGGNSKVYPDGVRVRGDIHILLIGDPGTAKSQLLRYVASIAPRGIYTTGKGSTAAGLTAAVIREKNSGDFFLEAGALVLADGGVACLHPDTRVLVNGEYVKIGELFNSAKSYIALSRSEIVDIEEKEMNVAALNIESLKMENARATIIRRKPWKVEMVRLKFRSGNEIILTPDHLLIDGSTLYWKKAGEFKVGDKVLAPLKLPSVEKKVYILDILPEEWLVKLNQEEKRELRKKVLEKFKHLSEFNRFYGVSKDFLSGKGSITVGKLRQILKDLGIYEKWKTRILTYGLHSRQERLKVPYVTPELAYFLGLIYGDGWIHKNGRRVRIGIVKSKVNEKQIQRIYRVFDTFYDGKLKKHERRVDSKINGFITSSNDIIFYLNSPLLGFLYEYITRENFKNAFSLDDESLKGFIAAVMDSDGCISIKKNSKGEVAHIEFLLSKNMKQDTAFAMLLRRFDIYSRVIQGDSVNKIVITGRKNVENLINAIEKYSDKIKRIPPLKHPVSSNNDKIP
;
A
#
# COMPACT_ATOMS: atom_id res chain seq x y z
N MET A 1 -53.45 -41.55 21.43
CA MET A 1 -52.36 -40.55 21.32
C MET A 1 -53.00 -39.33 20.69
N SER A 2 -53.25 -38.29 21.48
CA SER A 2 -53.87 -37.05 21.01
C SER A 2 -52.89 -36.31 20.10
N GLU A 3 -53.26 -36.14 18.84
CA GLU A 3 -52.62 -35.20 17.92
C GLU A 3 -52.91 -33.79 18.44
N ASN A 4 -51.90 -33.15 19.04
CA ASN A 4 -51.95 -31.72 19.32
C ASN A 4 -51.74 -31.00 17.99
N ILE A 5 -52.85 -30.63 17.35
CA ILE A 5 -52.88 -29.69 16.24
C ILE A 5 -52.47 -28.33 16.80
N VAL A 6 -51.32 -27.84 16.37
CA VAL A 6 -50.90 -26.45 16.62
C VAL A 6 -51.72 -25.57 15.67
N GLU A 7 -52.75 -24.91 16.19
CA GLU A 7 -53.39 -23.80 15.50
C GLU A 7 -52.39 -22.65 15.42
N VAL A 8 -51.89 -22.37 14.21
CA VAL A 8 -51.10 -21.19 13.92
C VAL A 8 -52.07 -20.06 13.63
N GLU A 9 -52.41 -19.26 14.64
CA GLU A 9 -53.06 -17.97 14.42
C GLU A 9 -52.16 -17.12 13.51
N SER A 10 -52.68 -16.77 12.34
CA SER A 10 -52.03 -15.80 11.45
C SER A 10 -52.17 -14.41 12.07
N LEU A 11 -51.23 -14.05 12.95
CA LEU A 11 -51.11 -12.69 13.47
C LEU A 11 -51.01 -11.71 12.29
N ASN A 12 -51.99 -10.84 12.15
CA ASN A 12 -51.99 -9.76 11.17
C ASN A 12 -50.94 -8.71 11.60
N LEU A 13 -49.72 -8.86 11.08
CA LEU A 13 -48.57 -8.03 11.46
C LEU A 13 -48.84 -6.53 11.28
N THR A 14 -49.61 -6.16 10.26
CA THR A 14 -49.91 -4.75 9.95
C THR A 14 -50.83 -4.12 11.00
N GLU A 15 -51.83 -4.86 11.50
CA GLU A 15 -52.67 -4.40 12.61
C GLU A 15 -51.86 -4.22 13.89
N PHE A 16 -51.01 -5.20 14.20
CA PHE A 16 -50.12 -5.12 15.36
C PHE A 16 -49.23 -3.87 15.32
N PHE A 17 -48.56 -3.59 14.19
CA PHE A 17 -47.72 -2.39 14.08
C PHE A 17 -48.56 -1.11 14.14
N THR A 18 -49.78 -1.13 13.61
CA THR A 18 -50.69 0.02 13.71
C THR A 18 -51.04 0.34 15.15
N ASP A 19 -51.30 -0.70 15.96
CA ASP A 19 -51.58 -0.56 17.38
C ASP A 19 -50.33 -0.12 18.15
N PHE A 20 -49.17 -0.73 17.88
CA PHE A 20 -47.90 -0.32 18.47
C PHE A 20 -47.60 1.17 18.23
N LEU A 21 -47.71 1.63 16.97
CA LEU A 21 -47.41 3.01 16.59
C LEU A 21 -48.39 4.02 17.22
N LYS A 22 -49.64 3.61 17.50
CA LYS A 22 -50.68 4.45 18.12
C LYS A 22 -50.59 4.47 19.65
N ILE A 23 -50.33 3.32 20.28
CA ILE A 23 -50.53 3.10 21.72
C ILE A 23 -49.24 3.24 22.52
N PHE A 24 -48.07 2.97 21.92
CA PHE A 24 -46.81 2.95 22.65
C PHE A 24 -46.49 4.31 23.29
N LYS A 25 -46.15 4.27 24.58
CA LYS A 25 -45.79 5.43 25.40
C LYS A 25 -44.35 5.32 25.89
N ASP A 26 -43.63 6.43 25.88
CA ASP A 26 -42.29 6.50 26.47
C ASP A 26 -42.34 6.50 28.01
N SER A 27 -41.16 6.54 28.63
CA SER A 27 -41.01 6.63 30.10
C SER A 27 -41.63 7.89 30.73
N ARG A 28 -42.04 8.88 29.91
CA ARG A 28 -42.72 10.11 30.33
C ARG A 28 -44.24 10.04 30.08
N GLY A 29 -44.75 8.91 29.59
CA GLY A 29 -46.18 8.68 29.32
C GLY A 29 -46.68 9.31 28.02
N GLU A 30 -45.79 9.82 27.16
CA GLU A 30 -46.15 10.44 25.89
C GLU A 30 -46.14 9.45 24.73
N PHE A 31 -47.05 9.62 23.76
CA PHE A 31 -47.11 8.78 22.56
C PHE A 31 -45.93 9.08 21.61
N LYS A 32 -44.80 8.39 21.81
CA LYS A 32 -43.52 8.61 21.12
C LYS A 32 -43.65 8.53 19.59
N TYR A 33 -44.19 7.42 19.08
CA TYR A 33 -44.26 7.17 17.63
C TYR A 33 -45.32 8.01 16.93
N ARG A 34 -46.48 8.23 17.56
CA ARG A 34 -47.51 9.13 17.04
C ARG A 34 -46.98 10.55 16.82
N LYS A 35 -46.23 11.11 17.80
CA LYS A 35 -45.58 12.41 17.65
C LYS A 35 -44.54 12.43 16.53
N LYS A 36 -43.72 11.38 16.40
CA LYS A 36 -42.74 11.26 15.30
C LYS A 36 -43.43 11.21 13.94
N ILE A 37 -44.51 10.44 13.80
CA ILE A 37 -45.29 10.33 12.56
C ILE A 37 -45.92 11.68 12.18
N ALA A 38 -46.48 12.42 13.15
CA ALA A 38 -47.00 13.77 12.90
C ALA A 38 -45.90 14.73 12.40
N ARG A 39 -44.67 14.63 12.93
CA ARG A 39 -43.51 15.40 12.44
C ARG A 39 -43.07 14.98 11.04
N MET A 40 -43.14 13.68 10.70
CA MET A 40 -42.80 13.21 9.35
C MET A 40 -43.63 13.91 8.27
N GLY A 41 -44.92 14.13 8.53
CA GLY A 41 -45.80 14.85 7.61
C GLY A 41 -45.45 16.34 7.45
N LEU A 42 -44.80 16.96 8.44
CA LEU A 42 -44.35 18.36 8.38
C LEU A 42 -42.96 18.49 7.73
N GLU A 43 -42.08 17.52 7.99
CA GLU A 43 -40.69 17.50 7.52
C GLU A 43 -40.55 16.85 6.12
N HIS A 44 -41.66 16.39 5.52
CA HIS A 44 -41.68 15.60 4.28
C HIS A 44 -40.72 14.40 4.31
N SER A 45 -40.63 13.73 5.47
CA SER A 45 -39.83 12.52 5.63
C SER A 45 -40.63 11.28 5.21
N ILE A 46 -39.96 10.34 4.57
CA ILE A 46 -40.53 9.05 4.13
C ILE A 46 -40.14 7.88 5.05
N SER A 47 -39.37 8.14 6.11
CA SER A 47 -38.88 7.08 7.01
C SER A 47 -39.14 7.37 8.49
N LEU A 48 -39.44 6.30 9.24
CA LEU A 48 -39.67 6.34 10.69
C LEU A 48 -38.65 5.46 11.41
N VAL A 49 -37.91 6.03 12.35
CA VAL A 49 -36.96 5.29 13.20
C VAL A 49 -37.66 4.71 14.42
N ILE A 50 -37.67 3.37 14.50
CA ILE A 50 -38.20 2.53 15.57
C ILE A 50 -37.05 1.92 16.36
N ASP A 51 -37.08 2.09 17.68
CA ASP A 51 -36.10 1.50 18.59
C ASP A 51 -36.47 0.03 18.87
N PHE A 52 -35.50 -0.88 18.72
CA PHE A 52 -35.75 -2.31 18.89
C PHE A 52 -36.18 -2.66 20.33
N GLU A 53 -35.62 -1.98 21.33
CA GLU A 53 -36.00 -2.15 22.74
C GLU A 53 -37.48 -1.84 22.98
N ASP A 54 -38.01 -0.79 22.34
CA ASP A 54 -39.43 -0.44 22.44
C ASP A 54 -40.30 -1.58 21.88
N LEU A 55 -39.92 -2.13 20.72
CA LEU A 55 -40.63 -3.25 20.11
C LEU A 55 -40.56 -4.51 20.97
N LEU A 56 -39.38 -4.80 21.54
CA LEU A 56 -39.17 -5.94 22.44
C LEU A 56 -40.04 -5.83 23.70
N SER A 57 -40.14 -4.62 24.28
CA SER A 57 -40.95 -4.36 25.47
C SER A 57 -42.46 -4.51 25.20
N PHE A 58 -42.90 -4.23 23.98
CA PHE A 58 -44.30 -4.33 23.58
C PHE A 58 -44.69 -5.75 23.18
N ASN A 59 -43.84 -6.44 22.42
CA ASN A 59 -44.06 -7.83 22.02
C ASN A 59 -42.75 -8.55 21.66
N GLU A 60 -42.36 -9.49 22.52
CA GLU A 60 -41.13 -10.27 22.35
C GLU A 60 -41.16 -11.16 21.11
N ASN A 61 -42.31 -11.78 20.80
CA ASN A 61 -42.43 -12.71 19.67
C ASN A 61 -42.18 -12.00 18.33
N ILE A 62 -42.73 -10.80 18.16
CA ILE A 62 -42.57 -10.02 16.92
C ILE A 62 -41.17 -9.40 16.83
N ALA A 63 -40.58 -8.99 17.97
CA ALA A 63 -39.19 -8.55 18.02
C ALA A 63 -38.23 -9.68 17.61
N ASN A 64 -38.45 -10.92 18.06
CA ASN A 64 -37.67 -12.07 17.63
C ASN A 64 -37.92 -12.43 16.15
N LYS A 65 -39.18 -12.37 15.69
CA LYS A 65 -39.52 -12.58 14.26
C LYS A 65 -38.85 -11.52 13.37
N LEU A 66 -38.68 -10.29 13.84
CA LEU A 66 -37.93 -9.25 13.13
C LEU A 66 -36.46 -9.62 12.93
N LEU A 67 -35.81 -10.32 13.86
CA LEU A 67 -34.40 -10.72 13.72
C LEU A 67 -34.23 -11.87 12.71
N GLU A 68 -35.19 -12.81 12.70
CA GLU A 68 -35.15 -14.00 11.84
C GLU A 68 -35.66 -13.76 10.41
N SER A 69 -36.81 -13.08 10.28
CA SER A 69 -37.51 -12.82 9.03
C SER A 69 -37.83 -11.32 8.86
N PRO A 70 -36.79 -10.45 8.81
CA PRO A 70 -36.99 -9.00 8.88
C PRO A 70 -37.77 -8.39 7.72
N ARG A 71 -37.71 -8.96 6.50
CA ARG A 71 -38.34 -8.36 5.31
C ARG A 71 -39.86 -8.29 5.40
N GLU A 72 -40.49 -9.40 5.82
CA GLU A 72 -41.94 -9.48 6.01
C GLU A 72 -42.40 -8.51 7.09
N VAL A 73 -41.69 -8.49 8.23
CA VAL A 73 -42.01 -7.66 9.39
C VAL A 73 -41.84 -6.16 9.07
N LEU A 74 -40.78 -5.78 8.37
CA LEU A 74 -40.52 -4.38 7.99
C LEU A 74 -41.49 -3.87 6.92
N GLN A 75 -41.93 -4.74 6.01
CA GLN A 75 -42.97 -4.39 5.05
C GLN A 75 -44.30 -4.10 5.78
N ALA A 76 -44.72 -4.98 6.68
CA ALA A 76 -45.92 -4.76 7.50
C ALA A 76 -45.83 -3.49 8.36
N ALA A 77 -44.66 -3.22 8.96
CA ALA A 77 -44.43 -1.98 9.70
C ALA A 77 -44.52 -0.74 8.82
N SER A 78 -44.01 -0.82 7.58
CA SER A 78 -44.05 0.26 6.60
C SER A 78 -45.48 0.57 6.12
N GLU A 79 -46.30 -0.46 5.93
CA GLU A 79 -47.73 -0.34 5.64
C GLU A 79 -48.50 0.28 6.81
N ALA A 80 -48.20 -0.14 8.04
CA ALA A 80 -48.80 0.41 9.25
C ALA A 80 -48.50 1.91 9.43
N ILE A 81 -47.28 2.35 9.10
CA ILE A 81 -46.92 3.79 9.10
C ILE A 81 -47.86 4.57 8.17
N LYS A 82 -48.12 4.04 6.96
CA LYS A 82 -49.02 4.66 5.98
C LYS A 82 -50.46 4.76 6.50
N GLU A 83 -50.98 3.71 7.14
CA GLU A 83 -52.34 3.74 7.71
C GLU A 83 -52.48 4.74 8.86
N VAL A 84 -51.46 4.87 9.72
CA VAL A 84 -51.46 5.89 10.78
C VAL A 84 -51.36 7.30 10.18
N LEU A 85 -50.52 7.50 9.17
CA LEU A 85 -50.37 8.78 8.47
C LEU A 85 -51.66 9.21 7.74
N ARG A 86 -52.43 8.28 7.18
CA ARG A 86 -53.73 8.60 6.57
C ARG A 86 -54.71 9.28 7.53
N ILE A 87 -54.57 9.01 8.84
CA ILE A 87 -55.41 9.61 9.88
C ILE A 87 -54.88 10.99 10.28
N GLU A 88 -53.57 11.13 10.46
CA GLU A 88 -52.94 12.36 10.94
C GLU A 88 -52.74 13.42 9.85
N ASN A 89 -52.34 13.01 8.63
CA ASN A 89 -52.13 13.88 7.48
C ASN A 89 -52.50 13.14 6.16
N PRO A 90 -53.78 13.17 5.76
CA PRO A 90 -54.29 12.40 4.62
C PRO A 90 -53.76 12.87 3.26
N ASP A 91 -53.38 14.14 3.13
CA ASP A 91 -52.87 14.69 1.88
C ASP A 91 -51.46 14.15 1.61
N TYR A 92 -50.56 14.24 2.59
CA TYR A 92 -49.21 13.72 2.48
C TYR A 92 -49.16 12.18 2.32
N ALA A 93 -50.07 11.47 2.99
CA ALA A 93 -50.19 10.00 2.87
C ALA A 93 -50.61 9.52 1.46
N LYS A 94 -51.22 10.40 0.64
CA LYS A 94 -51.57 10.12 -0.76
C LYS A 94 -50.44 10.45 -1.72
N GLU A 95 -49.63 11.46 -1.41
CA GLU A 95 -48.48 11.88 -2.24
C GLU A 95 -47.36 10.84 -2.22
N VAL A 96 -47.12 10.21 -1.07
CA VAL A 96 -46.04 9.22 -0.89
C VAL A 96 -46.55 7.80 -1.13
N GLU A 97 -45.95 7.11 -2.11
CA GLU A 97 -46.34 5.73 -2.44
C GLU A 97 -45.97 4.73 -1.34
N GLN A 98 -44.76 4.86 -0.77
CA GLN A 98 -44.21 3.92 0.20
C GLN A 98 -43.45 4.65 1.30
N PHE A 99 -43.68 4.25 2.55
CA PHE A 99 -42.90 4.68 3.72
C PHE A 99 -41.93 3.57 4.13
N HIS A 100 -40.91 3.91 4.91
CA HIS A 100 -39.90 2.95 5.37
C HIS A 100 -39.78 2.91 6.90
N ALA A 101 -39.98 1.74 7.49
CA ALA A 101 -39.65 1.48 8.89
C ALA A 101 -38.14 1.23 9.04
N ARG A 102 -37.45 2.06 9.84
CA ARG A 102 -35.99 1.99 10.09
C ARG A 102 -35.77 1.51 11.52
N ILE A 103 -34.93 0.49 11.73
CA ILE A 103 -34.71 -0.12 13.06
C ILE A 103 -33.38 0.34 13.64
N ARG A 104 -33.40 0.83 14.88
CA ARG A 104 -32.22 1.25 15.65
C ARG A 104 -32.04 0.40 16.90
N GLY A 105 -30.79 0.19 17.30
CA GLY A 105 -30.44 -0.40 18.60
C GLY A 105 -30.68 -1.90 18.71
N LEU A 106 -30.11 -2.71 17.80
CA LEU A 106 -30.19 -4.17 17.90
C LEU A 106 -29.46 -4.70 19.15
N PRO A 107 -29.90 -5.85 19.72
CA PRO A 107 -29.24 -6.48 20.86
C PRO A 107 -27.82 -6.92 20.50
N GLU A 108 -26.88 -6.87 21.46
CA GLU A 108 -25.45 -7.20 21.25
C GLU A 108 -25.23 -8.58 20.59
N SER A 109 -26.12 -9.55 20.82
CA SER A 109 -26.06 -10.88 20.19
C SER A 109 -26.13 -10.84 18.65
N HIS A 110 -26.66 -9.75 18.09
CA HIS A 110 -26.79 -9.50 16.65
C HIS A 110 -25.79 -8.45 16.14
N HIS A 111 -24.87 -7.98 17.00
CA HIS A 111 -23.71 -7.20 16.58
C HIS A 111 -22.63 -8.15 16.07
N VAL A 112 -22.40 -8.11 14.77
CA VAL A 112 -21.49 -9.03 14.09
C VAL A 112 -20.31 -8.23 13.56
N SER A 113 -19.11 -8.56 14.04
CA SER A 113 -17.88 -8.01 13.46
C SER A 113 -17.79 -8.38 11.97
N ILE A 114 -17.21 -7.50 11.14
CA ILE A 114 -17.05 -7.75 9.70
C ILE A 114 -16.32 -9.09 9.44
N ARG A 115 -15.40 -9.50 10.32
CA ARG A 115 -14.74 -10.81 10.30
C ARG A 115 -15.64 -11.99 10.65
N GLY A 116 -16.58 -11.77 11.55
CA GLY A 116 -17.52 -12.74 12.09
C GLY A 116 -18.67 -13.09 11.14
N ILE A 117 -18.83 -12.34 10.04
CA ILE A 117 -19.86 -12.61 9.04
C ILE A 117 -19.68 -14.02 8.45
N ARG A 118 -20.76 -14.81 8.54
CA ARG A 118 -20.86 -16.22 8.12
C ARG A 118 -22.21 -16.47 7.46
N ALA A 119 -22.34 -17.63 6.80
CA ALA A 119 -23.57 -18.04 6.12
C ALA A 119 -24.82 -18.09 7.02
N SER A 120 -24.65 -18.34 8.33
CA SER A 120 -25.74 -18.35 9.33
C SER A 120 -26.49 -17.02 9.47
N HIS A 121 -25.89 -15.93 8.99
CA HIS A 121 -26.45 -14.58 9.08
C HIS A 121 -27.16 -14.16 7.78
N ILE A 122 -27.12 -14.96 6.71
CA ILE A 122 -27.74 -14.63 5.43
C ILE A 122 -29.26 -14.49 5.62
N GLY A 123 -29.83 -13.40 5.12
CA GLY A 123 -31.26 -13.10 5.22
C GLY A 123 -31.72 -12.56 6.59
N LYS A 124 -30.85 -12.58 7.61
CA LYS A 124 -31.14 -12.05 8.96
C LYS A 124 -30.77 -10.57 9.08
N LEU A 125 -31.34 -9.91 10.07
CA LEU A 125 -31.02 -8.52 10.41
C LEU A 125 -29.80 -8.49 11.35
N VAL A 126 -28.73 -7.82 10.94
CA VAL A 126 -27.47 -7.74 11.69
C VAL A 126 -27.04 -6.28 11.85
N ALA A 127 -26.36 -5.99 12.95
CA ALA A 127 -25.65 -4.73 13.15
C ALA A 127 -24.16 -4.95 12.86
N VAL A 128 -23.59 -4.16 11.95
CA VAL A 128 -22.17 -4.22 11.59
C VAL A 128 -21.57 -2.84 11.76
N GLU A 129 -20.50 -2.77 12.54
CA GLU A 129 -19.83 -1.53 12.87
C GLU A 129 -18.49 -1.41 12.12
N GLY A 130 -18.14 -0.18 11.70
CA GLY A 130 -16.87 0.06 11.03
C GLY A 130 -16.64 1.51 10.63
N ILE A 131 -15.65 1.71 9.76
CA ILE A 131 -15.28 3.00 9.16
C ILE A 131 -15.61 2.96 7.68
N ILE A 132 -16.25 4.00 7.18
CA ILE A 132 -16.59 4.14 5.76
C ILE A 132 -15.32 4.56 5.01
N THR A 133 -14.84 3.70 4.10
CA THR A 133 -13.59 3.97 3.37
C THR A 133 -13.82 4.45 1.95
N LYS A 134 -14.87 3.95 1.29
CA LYS A 134 -15.21 4.28 -0.10
C LYS A 134 -16.68 4.55 -0.25
N ILE A 135 -17.03 5.51 -1.09
CA ILE A 135 -18.42 5.80 -1.47
C ILE A 135 -18.54 5.99 -2.98
N SER A 136 -19.60 5.45 -3.57
CA SER A 136 -19.95 5.68 -4.98
C SER A 136 -20.64 7.03 -5.14
N PRO A 137 -20.65 7.63 -6.35
CA PRO A 137 -21.62 8.67 -6.66
C PRO A 137 -23.04 8.10 -6.49
N VAL A 138 -23.97 9.02 -6.25
CA VAL A 138 -25.41 8.71 -6.27
C VAL A 138 -25.80 8.31 -7.69
N LYS A 139 -26.60 7.26 -7.80
CA LYS A 139 -27.16 6.75 -9.05
C LYS A 139 -28.65 6.51 -8.88
N HIS A 140 -29.32 6.26 -9.99
CA HIS A 140 -30.75 5.98 -10.01
C HIS A 140 -30.96 4.51 -10.39
N GLN A 141 -31.54 3.73 -9.49
CA GLN A 141 -31.91 2.34 -9.73
C GLN A 141 -33.33 2.28 -10.28
N LEU A 142 -33.52 1.56 -11.38
CA LEU A 142 -34.85 1.29 -11.94
C LEU A 142 -35.56 0.23 -11.09
N VAL A 143 -36.72 0.58 -10.53
CA VAL A 143 -37.56 -0.33 -9.70
C VAL A 143 -38.78 -0.79 -10.49
N THR A 144 -39.33 0.09 -11.32
CA THR A 144 -40.52 -0.21 -12.12
C THR A 144 -40.28 0.25 -13.54
N ALA A 145 -40.15 -0.68 -14.48
CA ALA A 145 -39.91 -0.39 -15.89
C ALA A 145 -41.22 -0.40 -16.67
N VAL A 146 -41.47 0.66 -17.44
CA VAL A 146 -42.57 0.68 -18.41
C VAL A 146 -42.00 0.38 -19.79
N PHE A 147 -42.45 -0.71 -20.39
CA PHE A 147 -42.05 -1.15 -21.72
C PHE A 147 -43.16 -0.88 -22.72
N ARG A 148 -42.82 -0.30 -23.86
CA ARG A 148 -43.75 -0.13 -24.99
C ARG A 148 -43.48 -1.21 -26.04
N CYS A 149 -44.52 -1.95 -26.41
CA CYS A 149 -44.46 -2.91 -27.49
C CYS A 149 -44.33 -2.18 -28.85
N ARG A 150 -43.33 -2.51 -29.65
CA ARG A 150 -43.13 -1.91 -30.99
C ARG A 150 -44.25 -2.23 -31.97
N GLU A 151 -44.91 -3.37 -31.79
CA GLU A 151 -45.89 -3.91 -32.73
C GLU A 151 -47.30 -3.32 -32.58
N CYS A 152 -47.72 -3.03 -31.35
CA CYS A 152 -49.07 -2.52 -31.05
C CYS A 152 -49.10 -1.24 -30.22
N GLY A 153 -47.95 -0.77 -29.72
CA GLY A 153 -47.86 0.42 -28.88
C GLY A 153 -48.32 0.24 -27.43
N GLU A 154 -48.73 -0.96 -27.02
CA GLU A 154 -49.18 -1.25 -25.64
C GLU A 154 -48.05 -1.04 -24.63
N GLU A 155 -48.37 -0.39 -23.50
CA GLU A 155 -47.42 -0.14 -22.42
C GLU A 155 -47.60 -1.18 -21.31
N ILE A 156 -46.51 -1.84 -20.94
CA ILE A 156 -46.49 -2.94 -19.98
C ILE A 156 -45.54 -2.55 -18.85
N THR A 157 -46.05 -2.57 -17.63
CA THR A 157 -45.28 -2.26 -16.44
C THR A 157 -44.71 -3.55 -15.85
N VAL A 158 -43.40 -3.61 -15.64
CA VAL A 158 -42.70 -4.77 -15.08
C VAL A 158 -41.81 -4.30 -13.94
N GLU A 159 -42.02 -4.88 -12.75
CA GLU A 159 -41.12 -4.68 -11.61
C GLU A 159 -39.73 -5.19 -11.94
N GLN A 160 -38.73 -4.40 -11.60
CA GLN A 160 -37.34 -4.70 -11.87
C GLN A 160 -36.66 -5.11 -10.57
N HIS A 161 -35.96 -6.25 -10.61
CA HIS A 161 -35.14 -6.71 -9.52
C HIS A 161 -33.66 -6.38 -9.78
N GLU A 162 -32.80 -6.58 -8.77
CA GLU A 162 -31.37 -6.23 -8.82
C GLU A 162 -30.55 -7.00 -9.91
N ARG A 163 -31.19 -7.88 -10.71
CA ARG A 163 -30.56 -8.76 -11.69
C ARG A 163 -30.81 -8.34 -13.15
N GLY A 164 -30.33 -7.15 -13.51
CA GLY A 164 -30.40 -6.67 -14.90
C GLY A 164 -31.83 -6.30 -15.32
N LEU A 165 -31.96 -5.86 -16.58
CA LEU A 165 -33.25 -5.42 -17.11
C LEU A 165 -34.12 -6.63 -17.49
N GLU A 166 -35.15 -6.89 -16.70
CA GLU A 166 -36.15 -7.92 -16.97
C GLU A 166 -37.20 -7.36 -17.95
N LYS A 167 -37.29 -7.98 -19.12
CA LYS A 167 -38.26 -7.60 -20.15
C LYS A 167 -39.55 -8.42 -19.98
N PRO A 168 -40.72 -7.89 -20.40
CA PRO A 168 -41.95 -8.65 -20.44
C PRO A 168 -41.79 -9.92 -21.28
N ALA A 169 -42.38 -11.04 -20.84
CA ALA A 169 -42.31 -12.31 -21.57
C ALA A 169 -43.17 -12.30 -22.84
N SER A 170 -44.33 -11.65 -22.79
CA SER A 170 -45.24 -11.48 -23.93
C SER A 170 -45.98 -10.15 -23.84
N CYS A 171 -46.54 -9.72 -24.97
CA CYS A 171 -47.41 -8.54 -25.00
C CYS A 171 -48.87 -9.01 -24.97
N PRO A 172 -49.68 -8.64 -23.96
CA PRO A 172 -51.04 -9.15 -23.80
C PRO A 172 -51.93 -8.87 -25.02
N ARG A 173 -51.76 -7.71 -25.65
CA ARG A 173 -52.49 -7.32 -26.86
C ARG A 173 -52.08 -8.09 -28.11
N CYS A 174 -50.78 -8.24 -28.38
CA CYS A 174 -50.31 -8.99 -29.55
C CYS A 174 -50.48 -10.50 -29.41
N GLU A 175 -50.48 -11.01 -28.18
CA GLU A 175 -50.79 -12.41 -27.87
C GLU A 175 -52.27 -12.72 -28.15
N ALA A 176 -53.18 -11.80 -27.81
CA ALA A 176 -54.58 -11.88 -28.21
C ALA A 176 -54.77 -11.80 -29.74
N GLU A 177 -53.87 -11.13 -30.46
CA GLU A 177 -53.84 -11.05 -31.94
C GLU A 177 -53.08 -12.22 -32.61
N GLY A 178 -52.60 -13.22 -31.86
CA GLY A 178 -51.94 -14.42 -32.40
C GLY A 178 -50.49 -14.25 -32.87
N ARG A 179 -49.82 -13.13 -32.54
CA ARG A 179 -48.43 -12.86 -32.94
C ARG A 179 -47.45 -13.55 -31.98
N LYS A 180 -46.30 -14.03 -32.51
CA LYS A 180 -45.30 -14.81 -31.75
C LYS A 180 -43.96 -14.11 -31.52
N ARG A 181 -43.76 -12.90 -32.02
CA ARG A 181 -42.54 -12.10 -31.80
C ARG A 181 -42.93 -10.77 -31.17
N PHE A 182 -42.29 -10.45 -30.05
CA PHE A 182 -42.51 -9.23 -29.30
C PHE A 182 -41.19 -8.51 -29.13
N GLU A 183 -41.14 -7.24 -29.52
CA GLU A 183 -39.99 -6.39 -29.31
C GLU A 183 -40.44 -5.19 -28.46
N PHE A 184 -39.68 -4.91 -27.39
CA PHE A 184 -40.06 -3.97 -26.35
C PHE A 184 -39.00 -2.88 -26.20
N ASP A 185 -39.45 -1.63 -26.19
CA ASP A 185 -38.63 -0.45 -25.88
C ASP A 185 -38.91 0.04 -24.46
N LEU A 186 -37.87 0.38 -23.71
CA LEU A 186 -38.01 0.97 -22.38
C LEU A 186 -38.44 2.44 -22.49
N VAL A 187 -39.56 2.80 -21.88
CA VAL A 187 -40.05 4.17 -21.76
C VAL A 187 -39.55 4.74 -20.44
N ALA A 188 -38.33 5.30 -20.46
CA ALA A 188 -37.68 5.80 -19.25
C ALA A 188 -38.51 6.87 -18.51
N GLU A 189 -39.21 7.75 -19.24
CA GLU A 189 -40.01 8.85 -18.66
C GLU A 189 -41.19 8.38 -17.80
N LYS A 190 -41.75 7.20 -18.09
CA LYS A 190 -42.85 6.59 -17.32
C LYS A 190 -42.36 5.55 -16.33
N SER A 191 -41.06 5.26 -16.32
CA SER A 191 -40.46 4.28 -15.44
C SER A 191 -40.06 4.92 -14.11
N LYS A 192 -40.20 4.17 -13.01
CA LYS A 192 -39.87 4.65 -11.66
C LYS A 192 -38.42 4.33 -11.32
N PHE A 193 -37.70 5.36 -10.87
CA PHE A 193 -36.34 5.25 -10.37
C PHE A 193 -36.26 5.66 -8.91
N ILE A 194 -35.37 5.02 -8.16
CA ILE A 194 -35.03 5.40 -6.78
C ILE A 194 -33.55 5.71 -6.67
N ASP A 195 -33.20 6.59 -5.73
CA ASP A 195 -31.81 6.89 -5.45
C ASP A 195 -31.11 5.68 -4.84
N TRP A 196 -29.89 5.43 -5.31
CA TRP A 196 -29.07 4.29 -4.98
C TRP A 196 -27.63 4.74 -4.78
N GLN A 197 -27.01 4.27 -3.71
CA GLN A 197 -25.61 4.52 -3.44
C GLN A 197 -24.97 3.31 -2.76
N LYS A 198 -23.70 3.07 -3.07
CA LYS A 198 -22.91 1.98 -2.50
C LYS A 198 -21.70 2.54 -1.76
N PHE A 199 -21.41 2.01 -0.59
CA PHE A 199 -20.20 2.32 0.15
C PHE A 199 -19.51 1.06 0.68
N VAL A 200 -18.28 1.22 1.15
CA VAL A 200 -17.47 0.14 1.72
C VAL A 200 -17.22 0.43 3.18
N LEU A 201 -17.71 -0.43 4.05
CA LEU A 201 -17.50 -0.41 5.49
C LEU A 201 -16.31 -1.31 5.83
N GLN A 202 -15.32 -0.78 6.55
CA GLN A 202 -14.08 -1.48 6.93
C GLN A 202 -13.97 -1.61 8.44
N GLU A 203 -13.32 -2.69 8.91
CA GLU A 203 -12.94 -2.85 10.32
C GLU A 203 -12.13 -1.66 10.84
N ARG A 204 -12.35 -1.33 12.11
CA ARG A 204 -11.63 -0.28 12.83
C ARG A 204 -10.18 -0.70 13.05
N PRO A 205 -9.18 0.18 12.80
CA PRO A 205 -7.77 -0.14 13.03
C PRO A 205 -7.46 -0.64 14.43
N GLU A 206 -8.20 -0.17 15.44
CA GLU A 206 -8.02 -0.49 16.85
C GLU A 206 -8.45 -1.93 17.20
N GLU A 207 -9.38 -2.50 16.44
CA GLU A 207 -9.90 -3.86 16.63
C GLU A 207 -9.08 -4.92 15.87
N LEU A 208 -8.07 -4.51 15.11
CA LEU A 208 -7.30 -5.41 14.26
C LEU A 208 -6.33 -6.28 15.08
N PRO A 209 -6.36 -7.62 14.90
CA PRO A 209 -5.32 -8.47 15.43
C PRO A 209 -3.95 -8.10 14.87
N PRO A 210 -2.88 -8.14 15.67
CA PRO A 210 -1.56 -7.71 15.26
C PRO A 210 -1.07 -8.46 14.02
N GLY A 211 -0.67 -7.71 12.99
CA GLY A 211 -0.12 -8.22 11.74
C GLY A 211 -1.15 -8.69 10.70
N GLN A 212 -2.45 -8.50 10.93
CA GLN A 212 -3.50 -8.85 9.97
C GLN A 212 -4.02 -7.64 9.20
N LEU A 213 -4.50 -7.89 7.97
CA LEU A 213 -5.13 -6.86 7.14
C LEU A 213 -6.60 -6.66 7.57
N PRO A 214 -7.13 -5.42 7.53
CA PRO A 214 -8.54 -5.16 7.79
C PRO A 214 -9.41 -5.79 6.72
N ARG A 215 -10.56 -6.31 7.13
CA ARG A 215 -11.63 -6.75 6.21
C ARG A 215 -12.64 -5.63 5.98
N SER A 216 -13.36 -5.74 4.87
CA SER A 216 -14.39 -4.79 4.49
C SER A 216 -15.59 -5.49 3.85
N ILE A 217 -16.77 -4.91 4.00
CA ILE A 217 -18.01 -5.35 3.38
C ILE A 217 -18.61 -4.20 2.55
N GLU A 218 -19.24 -4.54 1.42
CA GLU A 218 -20.01 -3.58 0.64
C GLU A 218 -21.39 -3.39 1.26
N VAL A 219 -21.81 -2.13 1.38
CA VAL A 219 -23.11 -1.75 1.90
C VAL A 219 -23.85 -0.96 0.84
N ILE A 220 -25.12 -1.28 0.63
CA ILE A 220 -26.03 -0.57 -0.28
C ILE A 220 -27.05 0.21 0.56
N ILE A 221 -27.23 1.48 0.22
CA ILE A 221 -28.23 2.40 0.77
C ILE A 221 -29.12 2.89 -0.37
N LYS A 222 -30.40 3.09 -0.07
CA LYS A 222 -31.45 3.47 -1.02
C LYS A 222 -32.24 4.65 -0.44
N GLU A 223 -32.77 5.50 -1.32
CA GLU A 223 -33.72 6.57 -1.01
C GLU A 223 -33.22 7.52 0.11
N ASP A 224 -33.92 7.62 1.25
CA ASP A 224 -33.65 8.58 2.33
C ASP A 224 -32.28 8.42 3.02
N LEU A 225 -31.64 7.25 2.89
CA LEU A 225 -30.32 6.99 3.47
C LEU A 225 -29.18 7.52 2.59
N VAL A 226 -29.44 7.86 1.33
CA VAL A 226 -28.43 8.33 0.38
C VAL A 226 -27.89 9.70 0.80
N ASP A 227 -26.58 9.93 0.60
CA ASP A 227 -25.88 11.18 0.94
C ASP A 227 -25.84 11.55 2.45
N THR A 228 -26.25 10.62 3.34
CA THR A 228 -26.16 10.79 4.80
C THR A 228 -24.77 10.50 5.38
N ILE A 229 -23.91 9.84 4.61
CA ILE A 229 -22.62 9.30 5.05
C ILE A 229 -21.44 9.94 4.32
N ARG A 230 -20.29 10.08 5.00
CA ARG A 230 -19.06 10.56 4.38
C ARG A 230 -17.90 9.57 4.56
N PRO A 231 -16.95 9.52 3.61
CA PRO A 231 -15.72 8.75 3.81
C PRO A 231 -14.95 9.25 5.04
N GLY A 232 -14.53 8.32 5.89
CA GLY A 232 -13.89 8.60 7.18
C GLY A 232 -14.81 8.56 8.39
N ASP A 233 -16.13 8.55 8.18
CA ASP A 233 -17.09 8.44 9.27
C ASP A 233 -17.10 7.03 9.87
N ARG A 234 -17.34 6.96 11.18
CA ARG A 234 -17.67 5.72 11.87
C ARG A 234 -19.17 5.53 11.79
N ALA A 235 -19.60 4.33 11.44
CA ALA A 235 -21.00 4.03 11.32
C ALA A 235 -21.32 2.64 11.87
N VAL A 236 -22.48 2.54 12.52
CA VAL A 236 -23.16 1.29 12.82
C VAL A 236 -24.24 1.11 11.77
N VAL A 237 -24.13 0.06 10.97
CA VAL A 237 -25.09 -0.24 9.92
C VAL A 237 -25.95 -1.41 10.38
N VAL A 238 -27.25 -1.16 10.53
CA VAL A 238 -28.26 -2.20 10.71
C VAL A 238 -28.77 -2.59 9.33
N GLY A 239 -28.65 -3.85 8.94
CA GLY A 239 -29.02 -4.27 7.59
C GLY A 239 -29.14 -5.77 7.40
N PHE A 240 -29.56 -6.13 6.19
CA PHE A 240 -29.77 -7.52 5.77
C PHE A 240 -28.52 -8.03 5.07
N LEU A 241 -28.01 -9.18 5.52
CA LEU A 241 -26.91 -9.82 4.81
C LEU A 241 -27.44 -10.55 3.57
N SER A 242 -27.14 -10.00 2.40
CA SER A 242 -27.56 -10.51 1.10
C SER A 242 -26.38 -11.12 0.33
N VAL A 243 -26.70 -11.96 -0.65
CA VAL A 243 -25.70 -12.63 -1.48
C VAL A 243 -25.97 -12.41 -2.96
N VAL A 244 -24.92 -12.05 -3.70
CA VAL A 244 -24.94 -11.94 -5.16
C VAL A 244 -23.98 -12.97 -5.73
N LYS A 245 -24.42 -13.65 -6.79
CA LYS A 245 -23.58 -14.62 -7.51
C LYS A 245 -22.38 -13.91 -8.09
N GLU A 246 -21.18 -14.37 -7.75
CA GLU A 246 -19.96 -13.78 -8.29
C GLU A 246 -19.85 -14.16 -9.77
N LYS A 247 -19.61 -13.18 -10.65
CA LYS A 247 -19.40 -13.43 -12.08
C LYS A 247 -18.02 -14.06 -12.29
N SER A 248 -17.86 -15.33 -11.95
CA SER A 248 -16.63 -16.08 -12.15
C SER A 248 -16.48 -16.48 -13.62
N ALA A 249 -15.31 -16.19 -14.20
CA ALA A 249 -14.97 -16.53 -15.60
C ALA A 249 -14.81 -18.06 -15.87
N LYS A 250 -15.01 -18.92 -14.86
CA LYS A 250 -14.99 -20.39 -14.99
C LYS A 250 -16.37 -20.96 -14.67
N ARG A 251 -16.96 -21.70 -15.62
CA ARG A 251 -18.26 -22.38 -15.49
C ARG A 251 -18.22 -23.72 -14.72
N GLU A 252 -17.04 -24.22 -14.35
CA GLU A 252 -16.84 -25.54 -13.72
C GLU A 252 -16.28 -25.43 -12.29
N GLY A 253 -17.05 -24.80 -11.40
CA GLY A 253 -16.73 -24.75 -9.96
C GLY A 253 -18.01 -24.62 -9.14
N PRO A 254 -17.95 -24.87 -7.83
CA PRO A 254 -19.09 -24.62 -6.94
C PRO A 254 -19.54 -23.16 -7.09
N PRO A 255 -20.85 -22.86 -6.99
CA PRO A 255 -21.35 -21.51 -7.15
C PRO A 255 -20.88 -20.65 -5.98
N ILE A 256 -19.86 -19.81 -6.23
CA ILE A 256 -19.35 -18.86 -5.25
C ILE A 256 -20.23 -17.61 -5.27
N PHE A 257 -20.67 -17.21 -4.08
CA PHE A 257 -21.46 -16.00 -3.88
C PHE A 257 -20.67 -15.01 -3.05
N ARG A 258 -20.78 -13.73 -3.40
CA ARG A 258 -20.26 -12.61 -2.63
C ARG A 258 -21.36 -12.06 -1.72
N THR A 259 -21.03 -11.81 -0.46
CA THR A 259 -21.93 -11.16 0.50
C THR A 259 -21.84 -9.63 0.39
N TYR A 260 -22.97 -8.97 0.59
CA TYR A 260 -23.09 -7.52 0.77
C TYR A 260 -24.21 -7.25 1.79
N LEU A 261 -24.18 -6.07 2.39
CA LEU A 261 -25.18 -5.63 3.35
C LEU A 261 -26.14 -4.66 2.67
N GLU A 262 -27.44 -4.93 2.76
CA GLU A 262 -28.47 -3.96 2.38
C GLU A 262 -28.86 -3.21 3.65
N ALA A 263 -28.59 -1.90 3.70
CA ALA A 263 -28.79 -1.13 4.91
C ALA A 263 -30.29 -0.85 5.13
N ASN A 264 -30.77 -1.24 6.30
CA ASN A 264 -32.06 -0.78 6.80
C ASN A 264 -31.91 0.56 7.53
N TYR A 265 -30.86 0.74 8.32
CA TYR A 265 -30.60 1.97 9.07
C TYR A 265 -29.09 2.18 9.21
N VAL A 266 -28.64 3.42 9.13
CA VAL A 266 -27.24 3.80 9.30
C VAL A 266 -27.15 4.83 10.40
N GLU A 267 -26.44 4.50 11.46
CA GLU A 267 -26.13 5.41 12.55
C GLU A 267 -24.71 5.90 12.40
N VAL A 268 -24.56 7.18 12.05
CA VAL A 268 -23.25 7.82 11.93
C VAL A 268 -22.88 8.40 13.28
N SER A 269 -21.83 7.86 13.91
CA SER A 269 -21.31 8.46 15.14
C SER A 269 -20.54 9.74 14.79
N SER A 270 -21.01 10.86 15.35
CA SER A 270 -20.36 12.15 15.17
C SER A 270 -18.97 12.15 15.82
N LYS A 271 -18.07 12.99 15.29
CA LYS A 271 -16.64 13.04 15.65
C LYS A 271 -16.36 13.38 17.12
N GLU A 272 -17.36 13.84 17.87
CA GLU A 272 -17.23 14.38 19.23
C GLU A 272 -17.68 13.38 20.33
N ASN A 273 -18.41 12.32 19.97
CA ASN A 273 -18.88 11.30 20.91
C ASN A 273 -18.24 9.94 20.59
N LEU A 274 -17.04 9.73 21.14
CA LEU A 274 -16.61 8.36 21.44
C LEU A 274 -17.38 7.96 22.69
N ASP A 275 -18.57 7.39 22.52
CA ASP A 275 -19.37 6.89 23.64
C ASP A 275 -18.65 5.70 24.29
N VAL A 276 -17.72 6.02 25.19
CA VAL A 276 -17.21 5.05 26.16
C VAL A 276 -18.26 5.03 27.26
N GLU A 277 -19.05 3.96 27.33
CA GLU A 277 -19.92 3.73 28.47
C GLU A 277 -19.07 3.54 29.72
N ILE A 278 -19.05 4.56 30.58
CA ILE A 278 -18.29 4.52 31.84
C ILE A 278 -19.12 3.74 32.86
N THR A 279 -18.66 2.55 33.22
CA THR A 279 -19.29 1.80 34.30
C THR A 279 -19.12 2.53 35.65
N PRO A 280 -20.03 2.35 36.62
CA PRO A 280 -19.85 2.93 37.96
C PRO A 280 -18.55 2.50 38.65
N GLU A 281 -18.00 1.35 38.28
CA GLU A 281 -16.68 0.89 38.76
C GLU A 281 -15.54 1.68 38.14
N ASP A 282 -15.60 1.94 36.82
CA ASP A 282 -14.58 2.72 36.12
C ASP A 282 -14.62 4.19 36.55
N GLU A 283 -15.81 4.74 36.80
CA GLU A 283 -15.98 6.07 37.37
C GLU A 283 -15.24 6.19 38.72
N ARG A 284 -15.42 5.21 39.61
CA ARG A 284 -14.70 5.18 40.90
C ARG A 284 -13.19 5.13 40.71
N LYS A 285 -12.68 4.31 39.79
CA LYS A 285 -11.24 4.23 39.49
C LYS A 285 -10.71 5.54 38.91
N ILE A 286 -11.45 6.20 38.02
CA ILE A 286 -11.09 7.49 37.45
C ILE A 286 -11.00 8.55 38.56
N LEU A 287 -12.00 8.60 39.45
CA LEU A 287 -12.01 9.52 40.59
C LEU A 287 -10.86 9.24 41.56
N GLU A 288 -10.55 7.98 41.86
CA GLU A 288 -9.42 7.59 42.69
C GLU A 288 -8.08 8.02 42.06
N LEU A 289 -7.90 7.76 40.76
CA LEU A 289 -6.72 8.18 40.01
C LEU A 289 -6.57 9.71 39.95
N SER A 290 -7.68 10.44 39.79
CA SER A 290 -7.67 11.91 39.70
C SER A 290 -7.20 12.59 40.99
N ARG A 291 -7.36 11.92 42.15
CA ARG A 291 -6.96 12.43 43.47
C ARG A 291 -5.48 12.23 43.77
N ARG A 292 -4.76 11.47 42.94
CA ARG A 292 -3.34 11.20 43.14
C ARG A 292 -2.49 12.44 42.85
N PRO A 293 -1.57 12.83 43.75
CA PRO A 293 -0.70 13.98 43.53
C PRO A 293 0.33 13.76 42.40
N ASP A 294 0.66 12.51 42.10
CA ASP A 294 1.65 12.09 41.08
C ASP A 294 1.02 11.76 39.71
N ILE A 295 -0.27 12.03 39.50
CA ILE A 295 -1.02 11.60 38.30
C ILE A 295 -0.37 12.07 36.99
N ARG A 296 0.19 13.28 36.98
CA ARG A 296 0.87 13.85 35.80
C ARG A 296 2.09 13.01 35.42
N GLU A 297 2.94 12.69 36.39
CA GLU A 297 4.14 11.88 36.16
C GLU A 297 3.77 10.46 35.77
N LEU A 298 2.72 9.91 36.39
CA LEU A 298 2.18 8.59 36.05
C LEU A 298 1.77 8.51 34.57
N ILE A 299 1.03 9.51 34.06
CA ILE A 299 0.62 9.58 32.65
C ILE A 299 1.84 9.70 31.72
N ILE A 300 2.81 10.53 32.07
CA ILE A 300 4.02 10.71 31.24
C ILE A 300 4.83 9.41 31.16
N ASN A 301 4.98 8.72 32.30
CA ASN A 301 5.77 7.50 32.39
C ASN A 301 5.10 6.30 31.69
N THR A 302 3.76 6.27 31.61
CA THR A 302 3.02 5.21 30.91
C THR A 302 3.01 5.37 29.40
N ILE A 303 3.32 6.54 28.85
CA ILE A 303 3.48 6.73 27.40
C ILE A 303 4.79 6.06 26.93
N ALA A 304 4.65 5.03 26.09
CA ALA A 304 5.74 4.23 25.55
C ALA A 304 6.73 3.74 26.65
N PRO A 305 6.29 2.83 27.54
CA PRO A 305 7.07 2.44 28.72
C PRO A 305 8.34 1.65 28.35
N SER A 306 8.40 1.09 27.14
CA SER A 306 9.58 0.43 26.59
C SER A 306 10.74 1.37 26.27
N ILE A 307 10.51 2.69 26.30
CA ILE A 307 11.52 3.71 26.01
C ILE A 307 11.89 4.41 27.32
N TYR A 308 13.15 4.27 27.73
CA TYR A 308 13.71 4.93 28.91
C TYR A 308 13.91 6.44 28.66
N GLY A 309 13.53 7.28 29.63
CA GLY A 309 13.69 8.73 29.59
C GLY A 309 12.69 9.46 28.67
N TYR A 310 13.15 10.57 28.07
CA TYR A 310 12.36 11.46 27.20
C TYR A 310 11.12 12.08 27.85
N ASN A 311 11.20 12.43 29.14
CA ASN A 311 10.06 12.98 29.91
C ASN A 311 9.42 14.18 29.22
N GLU A 312 10.20 15.08 28.63
CA GLU A 312 9.71 16.25 27.90
C GLU A 312 8.93 15.87 26.62
N ILE A 313 9.47 14.94 25.82
CA ILE A 313 8.83 14.46 24.59
C ILE A 313 7.54 13.71 24.93
N LYS A 314 7.58 12.86 25.96
CA LYS A 314 6.40 12.13 26.45
C LYS A 314 5.35 13.09 27.01
N THR A 315 5.75 14.17 27.68
CA THR A 315 4.85 15.25 28.13
C THR A 315 4.18 15.94 26.94
N ALA A 316 4.93 16.25 25.89
CA ALA A 316 4.37 16.83 24.68
C ALA A 316 3.36 15.86 24.03
N ILE A 317 3.73 14.58 23.87
CA ILE A 317 2.84 13.54 23.35
C ILE A 317 1.57 13.40 24.21
N ALA A 318 1.68 13.49 25.54
CA ALA A 318 0.51 13.50 26.41
C ALA A 318 -0.42 14.66 26.06
N ALA A 319 0.11 15.89 25.94
CA ALA A 319 -0.68 17.05 25.54
C ALA A 319 -1.33 16.90 24.15
N LEU A 320 -0.65 16.25 23.20
CA LEU A 320 -1.23 15.92 21.89
C LEU A 320 -2.42 14.96 21.99
N LEU A 321 -2.33 13.94 22.86
CA LEU A 321 -3.40 12.95 23.04
C LEU A 321 -4.63 13.53 23.73
N PHE A 322 -4.45 14.41 24.71
CA PHE A 322 -5.55 15.10 25.39
C PHE A 322 -6.12 16.27 24.58
N GLY A 323 -5.33 16.85 23.66
CA GLY A 323 -5.75 17.93 22.79
C GLY A 323 -6.08 19.24 23.53
N GLY A 324 -6.81 20.13 22.87
CA GLY A 324 -7.28 21.39 23.43
C GLY A 324 -8.64 21.78 22.89
N ASN A 325 -9.32 22.73 23.54
CA ASN A 325 -10.66 23.14 23.13
C ASN A 325 -10.61 24.12 21.96
N SER A 326 -11.30 23.77 20.87
CA SER A 326 -11.56 24.70 19.77
C SER A 326 -12.47 25.83 20.25
N LYS A 327 -12.12 27.09 19.94
CA LYS A 327 -12.92 28.26 20.31
C LYS A 327 -13.43 28.96 19.05
N VAL A 328 -14.72 29.30 19.04
CA VAL A 328 -15.30 30.15 17.99
C VAL A 328 -15.49 31.53 18.60
N TYR A 329 -14.84 32.53 18.02
CA TYR A 329 -15.02 33.92 18.46
C TYR A 329 -16.39 34.46 17.98
N PRO A 330 -16.91 35.54 18.60
CA PRO A 330 -18.15 36.18 18.16
C PRO A 330 -18.16 36.56 16.67
N ASP A 331 -16.99 36.80 16.09
CA ASP A 331 -16.80 37.12 14.66
C ASP A 331 -16.87 35.89 13.73
N GLY A 332 -17.20 34.70 14.25
CA GLY A 332 -17.30 33.44 13.50
C GLY A 332 -15.96 32.76 13.20
N VAL A 333 -14.82 33.39 13.56
CA VAL A 333 -13.49 32.80 13.38
C VAL A 333 -13.28 31.66 14.38
N ARG A 334 -13.05 30.45 13.86
CA ARG A 334 -12.71 29.26 14.66
C ARG A 334 -11.20 29.17 14.86
N VAL A 335 -10.76 29.16 16.10
CA VAL A 335 -9.36 28.90 16.49
C VAL A 335 -9.21 27.44 16.90
N ARG A 336 -8.22 26.78 16.28
CA ARG A 336 -7.91 25.36 16.49
C ARG A 336 -7.54 25.07 17.94
N GLY A 337 -8.04 23.95 18.46
CA GLY A 337 -7.62 23.37 19.72
C GLY A 337 -6.49 22.34 19.57
N ASP A 338 -6.21 21.93 18.33
CA ASP A 338 -5.32 20.80 18.05
C ASP A 338 -3.83 21.18 18.10
N ILE A 339 -3.06 20.32 18.76
CA ILE A 339 -1.61 20.42 18.85
C ILE A 339 -1.00 19.58 17.73
N HIS A 340 0.06 20.08 17.10
CA HIS A 340 0.85 19.28 16.16
C HIS A 340 2.28 19.21 16.68
N ILE A 341 2.82 17.99 16.77
CA ILE A 341 4.16 17.73 17.28
C ILE A 341 5.04 17.22 16.16
N LEU A 342 6.21 17.85 16.02
CA LEU A 342 7.26 17.40 15.11
C LEU A 342 8.44 16.88 15.92
N LEU A 343 8.64 15.56 15.90
CA LEU A 343 9.78 14.91 16.54
C LEU A 343 10.99 14.90 15.59
N ILE A 344 11.91 15.84 15.80
CA ILE A 344 13.21 15.88 15.12
C ILE A 344 14.27 15.36 16.07
N GLY A 345 15.20 14.55 15.55
CA GLY A 345 16.36 14.09 16.32
C GLY A 345 17.19 13.13 15.49
N ASP A 346 18.01 12.33 16.15
CA ASP A 346 19.00 11.47 15.49
C ASP A 346 18.42 10.13 15.03
N PRO A 347 18.94 9.50 13.96
CA PRO A 347 18.54 8.14 13.63
C PRO A 347 18.78 7.21 14.83
N GLY A 348 17.85 6.29 15.09
CA GLY A 348 17.97 5.32 16.19
C GLY A 348 17.48 5.80 17.56
N THR A 349 16.99 7.03 17.73
CA THR A 349 16.48 7.56 19.02
C THR A 349 15.04 7.13 19.37
N ALA A 350 14.62 5.95 18.91
CA ALA A 350 13.27 5.40 19.15
C ALA A 350 12.06 6.25 18.69
N LYS A 351 12.25 7.37 17.95
CA LYS A 351 11.14 8.22 17.45
C LYS A 351 10.08 7.46 16.65
N SER A 352 10.49 6.52 15.80
CA SER A 352 9.56 5.69 15.05
C SER A 352 8.75 4.76 15.95
N GLN A 353 9.33 4.34 17.09
CA GLN A 353 8.64 3.53 18.08
C GLN A 353 7.65 4.38 18.90
N LEU A 354 8.01 5.62 19.23
CA LEU A 354 7.08 6.60 19.81
C LEU A 354 5.88 6.84 18.89
N LEU A 355 6.11 7.11 17.60
CA LEU A 355 5.04 7.35 16.62
C LEU A 355 4.09 6.14 16.47
N ARG A 356 4.63 4.91 16.44
CA ARG A 356 3.79 3.70 16.39
C ARG A 356 2.96 3.52 17.65
N TYR A 357 3.56 3.78 18.82
CA TYR A 357 2.86 3.69 20.10
C TYR A 357 1.72 4.71 20.18
N VAL A 358 1.98 5.96 19.77
CA VAL A 358 0.96 7.01 19.72
C VAL A 358 -0.16 6.64 18.77
N ALA A 359 0.15 6.12 17.58
CA ALA A 359 -0.87 5.68 16.64
C ALA A 359 -1.71 4.50 17.15
N SER A 360 -1.18 3.65 18.03
CA SER A 360 -1.96 2.54 18.62
C SER A 360 -2.82 2.94 19.82
N ILE A 361 -2.41 3.96 20.59
CA ILE A 361 -3.15 4.39 21.78
C ILE A 361 -4.17 5.49 21.45
N ALA A 362 -3.90 6.33 20.46
CA ALA A 362 -4.79 7.41 20.09
C ALA A 362 -6.08 6.85 19.46
N PRO A 363 -7.28 7.30 19.87
CA PRO A 363 -8.49 7.02 19.14
C PRO A 363 -8.35 7.58 17.72
N ARG A 364 -8.67 6.78 16.69
CA ARG A 364 -8.45 7.13 15.27
C ARG A 364 -6.97 7.40 14.95
N GLY A 365 -6.06 6.73 15.63
CA GLY A 365 -4.62 6.80 15.39
C GLY A 365 -4.22 6.10 14.08
N ILE A 366 -3.59 6.83 13.17
CA ILE A 366 -3.11 6.28 11.90
C ILE A 366 -1.62 6.51 11.75
N TYR A 367 -0.88 5.41 11.64
CA TYR A 367 0.52 5.44 11.27
C TYR A 367 0.68 5.27 9.77
N THR A 368 1.24 6.29 9.11
CA THR A 368 1.52 6.22 7.68
C THR A 368 2.95 6.65 7.37
N THR A 369 3.59 5.93 6.45
CA THR A 369 4.95 6.23 6.02
C THR A 369 4.90 6.98 4.71
N GLY A 370 5.77 7.96 4.52
CA GLY A 370 5.84 8.76 3.28
C GLY A 370 6.08 7.95 1.99
N LYS A 371 6.22 6.62 2.05
CA LYS A 371 6.23 5.73 0.88
C LYS A 371 4.84 5.33 0.37
N GLY A 372 3.84 5.23 1.25
CA GLY A 372 2.47 4.81 0.93
C GLY A 372 1.48 5.95 0.78
N SER A 373 1.95 7.17 1.02
CA SER A 373 1.16 8.38 1.19
C SER A 373 1.39 9.31 -0.01
N THR A 374 0.68 9.12 -1.13
CA THR A 374 0.57 10.18 -2.14
C THR A 374 -0.29 11.31 -1.58
N ALA A 375 -0.22 12.52 -2.13
CA ALA A 375 -1.12 13.61 -1.69
C ALA A 375 -2.60 13.20 -1.75
N ALA A 376 -2.97 12.43 -2.79
CA ALA A 376 -4.28 11.82 -2.94
C ALA A 376 -4.54 10.72 -1.89
N GLY A 377 -3.56 9.86 -1.60
CA GLY A 377 -3.67 8.82 -0.56
C GLY A 377 -3.63 9.34 0.90
N LEU A 378 -3.16 10.57 1.12
CA LEU A 378 -3.26 11.27 2.41
C LEU A 378 -4.60 11.97 2.59
N THR A 379 -5.18 12.48 1.51
CA THR A 379 -6.41 13.30 1.55
C THR A 379 -7.60 12.48 1.12
N ALA A 380 -8.02 12.58 -0.14
CA ALA A 380 -9.03 11.71 -0.73
C ALA A 380 -8.62 11.39 -2.17
N ALA A 381 -8.98 10.21 -2.65
CA ALA A 381 -8.66 9.77 -4.00
C ALA A 381 -9.91 9.28 -4.73
N VAL A 382 -10.03 9.58 -6.03
CA VAL A 382 -11.08 9.00 -6.87
C VAL A 382 -10.52 7.75 -7.55
N ILE A 383 -11.13 6.60 -7.31
CA ILE A 383 -10.72 5.29 -7.82
C ILE A 383 -11.79 4.70 -8.71
N ARG A 384 -11.38 4.12 -9.84
CA ARG A 384 -12.28 3.38 -10.73
C ARG A 384 -12.32 1.90 -10.37
N GLU A 385 -13.49 1.36 -10.04
CA GLU A 385 -13.72 -0.04 -9.71
C GLU A 385 -13.66 -0.91 -10.99
N LYS A 386 -12.90 -2.01 -10.96
CA LYS A 386 -12.61 -2.83 -12.16
C LYS A 386 -13.81 -3.61 -12.70
N ASN A 387 -14.72 -4.00 -11.83
CA ASN A 387 -15.85 -4.87 -12.20
C ASN A 387 -17.06 -4.07 -12.68
N SER A 388 -17.35 -2.93 -12.04
CA SER A 388 -18.47 -2.05 -12.39
C SER A 388 -18.07 -0.94 -13.36
N GLY A 389 -16.78 -0.56 -13.38
CA GLY A 389 -16.31 0.62 -14.10
C GLY A 389 -16.60 1.94 -13.39
N ASP A 390 -17.19 1.89 -12.19
CA ASP A 390 -17.67 3.04 -11.44
C ASP A 390 -16.55 3.78 -10.72
N PHE A 391 -16.73 5.08 -10.54
CA PHE A 391 -15.83 5.90 -9.73
C PHE A 391 -16.25 5.83 -8.25
N PHE A 392 -15.29 5.72 -7.34
CA PHE A 392 -15.46 5.76 -5.90
C PHE A 392 -14.58 6.85 -5.33
N LEU A 393 -15.07 7.58 -4.34
CA LEU A 393 -14.26 8.45 -3.51
C LEU A 393 -13.72 7.64 -2.33
N GLU A 394 -12.40 7.49 -2.23
CA GLU A 394 -11.69 6.80 -1.15
C GLU A 394 -11.11 7.81 -0.16
N ALA A 395 -11.35 7.60 1.14
CA ALA A 395 -10.75 8.37 2.22
C ALA A 395 -9.26 8.03 2.38
N GLY A 396 -8.41 9.05 2.36
CA GLY A 396 -6.99 8.96 2.66
C GLY A 396 -6.69 9.05 4.16
N ALA A 397 -5.41 8.90 4.51
CA ALA A 397 -4.98 8.74 5.90
C ALA A 397 -5.36 9.91 6.83
N LEU A 398 -5.41 11.15 6.35
CA LEU A 398 -5.80 12.31 7.16
C LEU A 398 -7.31 12.38 7.38
N VAL A 399 -8.10 12.01 6.37
CA VAL A 399 -9.57 11.98 6.48
C VAL A 399 -10.01 10.87 7.44
N LEU A 400 -9.34 9.72 7.38
CA LEU A 400 -9.57 8.62 8.32
C LEU A 400 -9.15 8.98 9.75
N ALA A 401 -8.06 9.74 9.92
CA ALA A 401 -7.52 10.18 11.22
C ALA A 401 -8.13 11.50 11.75
N ASP A 402 -9.17 12.03 11.11
CA ASP A 402 -9.79 13.30 11.50
C ASP A 402 -10.35 13.22 12.93
N GLY A 403 -10.09 14.22 13.79
CA GLY A 403 -10.39 14.14 15.23
C GLY A 403 -9.53 13.13 16.03
N GLY A 404 -8.47 12.58 15.44
CA GLY A 404 -7.48 11.72 16.09
C GLY A 404 -6.04 12.13 15.76
N VAL A 405 -5.11 11.16 15.76
CA VAL A 405 -3.67 11.43 15.52
C VAL A 405 -3.16 10.76 14.25
N ALA A 406 -2.76 11.57 13.28
CA ALA A 406 -2.04 11.13 12.08
C ALA A 406 -0.51 11.17 12.30
N CYS A 407 0.12 10.02 12.45
CA CYS A 407 1.57 9.87 12.58
C CYS A 407 2.23 9.75 11.21
N LEU A 408 2.98 10.78 10.80
CA LEU A 408 3.69 10.85 9.52
C LEU A 408 5.19 10.63 9.67
N HIS A 409 5.80 9.81 8.80
CA HIS A 409 7.25 9.59 8.78
C HIS A 409 7.89 9.91 7.40
N PRO A 410 8.83 10.88 7.29
CA PRO A 410 9.46 11.27 6.03
C PRO A 410 10.59 10.31 5.58
N ASP A 411 10.78 10.15 4.26
CA ASP A 411 11.86 9.32 3.67
C ASP A 411 12.36 9.85 2.31
N THR A 412 13.39 10.72 2.32
CA THR A 412 14.11 11.22 1.13
C THR A 412 15.50 10.58 1.02
N ARG A 413 15.94 10.26 -0.20
CA ARG A 413 17.23 9.61 -0.49
C ARG A 413 18.11 10.44 -1.41
N VAL A 414 19.42 10.29 -1.27
CA VAL A 414 20.48 10.98 -2.02
C VAL A 414 21.59 9.99 -2.40
N LEU A 415 22.35 10.29 -3.45
CA LEU A 415 23.49 9.48 -3.89
C LEU A 415 24.77 9.99 -3.24
N VAL A 416 25.37 9.21 -2.35
CA VAL A 416 26.59 9.54 -1.62
C VAL A 416 27.49 8.32 -1.56
N ASN A 417 28.79 8.48 -1.82
CA ASN A 417 29.78 7.39 -1.88
C ASN A 417 29.42 6.26 -2.86
N GLY A 418 28.66 6.58 -3.91
CA GLY A 418 28.13 5.58 -4.83
C GLY A 418 27.01 4.70 -4.24
N GLU A 419 26.42 5.10 -3.10
CA GLU A 419 25.27 4.44 -2.49
C GLU A 419 24.04 5.34 -2.48
N TYR A 420 22.85 4.75 -2.64
CA TYR A 420 21.59 5.48 -2.56
C TYR A 420 21.04 5.46 -1.12
N VAL A 421 21.41 6.48 -0.34
CA VAL A 421 21.25 6.54 1.13
C VAL A 421 20.13 7.51 1.51
N LYS A 422 19.45 7.28 2.63
CA LYS A 422 18.49 8.27 3.15
C LYS A 422 19.21 9.50 3.66
N ILE A 423 18.70 10.69 3.35
CA ILE A 423 19.34 11.94 3.78
C ILE A 423 19.44 12.04 5.31
N GLY A 424 18.45 11.51 6.04
CA GLY A 424 18.46 11.47 7.50
C GLY A 424 19.44 10.45 8.11
N GLU A 425 19.97 9.50 7.33
CA GLU A 425 21.01 8.56 7.77
C GLU A 425 22.42 9.13 7.57
N LEU A 426 22.56 10.23 6.83
CA LEU A 426 23.87 10.83 6.58
C LEU A 426 24.41 11.55 7.81
N PHE A 427 23.53 12.19 8.59
CA PHE A 427 23.85 13.03 9.73
C PHE A 427 23.77 12.26 11.06
N ASN A 428 24.85 12.27 11.83
CA ASN A 428 24.95 11.69 13.16
C ASN A 428 25.16 12.82 14.18
N SER A 429 24.14 13.16 14.97
CA SER A 429 24.28 14.33 15.85
C SER A 429 25.15 14.10 17.07
N ALA A 430 25.44 12.84 17.44
CA ALA A 430 26.48 12.52 18.42
C ALA A 430 27.89 12.94 17.96
N LYS A 431 28.09 13.16 16.66
CA LYS A 431 29.36 13.63 16.07
C LYS A 431 29.28 15.06 15.55
N SER A 432 28.19 15.79 15.83
CA SER A 432 27.97 17.14 15.34
C SER A 432 28.20 18.20 16.41
N TYR A 433 28.49 19.42 16.00
CA TYR A 433 28.57 20.60 16.86
C TYR A 433 27.72 21.75 16.30
N ILE A 434 27.27 22.64 17.17
CA ILE A 434 26.51 23.84 16.79
C ILE A 434 27.48 24.91 16.31
N ALA A 435 27.21 25.51 15.15
CA ALA A 435 27.98 26.60 14.59
C ALA A 435 27.06 27.72 14.05
N LEU A 436 27.63 28.91 13.92
CA LEU A 436 26.98 30.04 13.24
C LEU A 436 27.44 30.09 11.78
N SER A 437 26.51 29.93 10.84
CA SER A 437 26.77 30.02 9.41
C SER A 437 25.89 31.10 8.81
N ARG A 438 26.50 32.20 8.33
CA ARG A 438 25.79 33.38 7.78
C ARG A 438 24.70 33.91 8.72
N SER A 439 25.02 34.03 10.01
CA SER A 439 24.11 34.48 11.07
C SER A 439 22.95 33.52 11.40
N GLU A 440 23.02 32.28 10.92
CA GLU A 440 22.05 31.22 11.26
C GLU A 440 22.70 30.14 12.12
N ILE A 441 21.99 29.69 13.15
CA ILE A 441 22.39 28.56 13.98
C ILE A 441 22.20 27.28 13.18
N VAL A 442 23.28 26.53 12.97
CA VAL A 442 23.27 25.26 12.24
C VAL A 442 24.05 24.19 12.98
N ASP A 443 23.65 22.93 12.80
CA ASP A 443 24.43 21.79 13.27
C ASP A 443 25.36 21.33 12.15
N ILE A 444 26.63 21.11 12.50
CA ILE A 444 27.70 20.73 11.57
C ILE A 444 28.27 19.38 12.00
N GLU A 445 28.31 18.42 11.08
CA GLU A 445 29.09 17.18 11.21
C GLU A 445 30.22 17.20 10.17
N GLU A 446 31.46 17.07 10.62
CA GLU A 446 32.60 16.89 9.73
C GLU A 446 32.69 15.44 9.30
N LYS A 447 32.45 15.20 8.00
CA LYS A 447 32.43 13.88 7.41
C LYS A 447 32.79 13.94 5.94
N GLU A 448 33.87 13.27 5.61
CA GLU A 448 34.29 13.15 4.22
C GLU A 448 33.40 12.15 3.46
N MET A 449 32.89 12.61 2.33
CA MET A 449 32.07 11.82 1.43
C MET A 449 32.24 12.27 -0.02
N ASN A 450 32.06 11.36 -0.95
CA ASN A 450 31.99 11.65 -2.36
C ASN A 450 30.52 11.87 -2.75
N VAL A 451 30.22 13.01 -3.36
CA VAL A 451 28.90 13.35 -3.86
C VAL A 451 28.95 13.55 -5.36
N ALA A 452 27.85 13.23 -6.04
CA ALA A 452 27.70 13.58 -7.45
C ALA A 452 27.36 15.07 -7.54
N ALA A 453 28.30 15.88 -8.01
CA ALA A 453 28.14 17.33 -8.18
C ALA A 453 28.05 17.68 -9.67
N LEU A 454 27.27 18.72 -9.98
CA LEU A 454 27.22 19.28 -11.32
C LEU A 454 28.29 20.35 -11.46
N ASN A 455 29.20 20.18 -12.39
CA ASN A 455 30.13 21.22 -12.81
C ASN A 455 29.38 22.19 -13.74
N ILE A 456 29.28 23.46 -13.34
CA ILE A 456 28.49 24.48 -14.07
C ILE A 456 29.15 24.86 -15.40
N GLU A 457 30.49 24.82 -15.48
CA GLU A 457 31.23 25.17 -16.70
C GLU A 457 31.12 24.08 -17.75
N SER A 458 31.25 22.81 -17.33
CA SER A 458 31.22 21.67 -18.24
C SER A 458 29.80 21.10 -18.45
N LEU A 459 28.84 21.48 -17.59
CA LEU A 459 27.50 20.89 -17.47
C LEU A 459 27.50 19.36 -17.32
N LYS A 460 28.59 18.80 -16.77
CA LYS A 460 28.75 17.37 -16.52
C LYS A 460 28.69 17.07 -15.03
N MET A 461 28.21 15.87 -14.72
CA MET A 461 28.27 15.34 -13.36
C MET A 461 29.66 14.78 -13.08
N GLU A 462 30.25 15.21 -11.98
CA GLU A 462 31.58 14.81 -11.51
C GLU A 462 31.49 14.36 -10.05
N ASN A 463 32.45 13.56 -9.61
CA ASN A 463 32.56 13.21 -8.19
C ASN A 463 33.26 14.36 -7.47
N ALA A 464 32.57 15.00 -6.53
CA ALA A 464 33.13 16.01 -5.66
C ALA A 464 33.28 15.48 -4.24
N ARG A 465 34.33 15.92 -3.54
CA ARG A 465 34.52 15.62 -2.12
C ARG A 465 33.75 16.65 -1.30
N ALA A 466 32.74 16.21 -0.56
CA ALA A 466 32.12 16.99 0.50
C ALA A 466 32.77 16.59 1.83
N THR A 467 33.06 17.58 2.68
CA THR A 467 33.75 17.39 3.96
C THR A 467 32.85 17.64 5.17
N ILE A 468 31.68 18.25 4.95
CA ILE A 468 30.79 18.71 5.99
C ILE A 468 29.34 18.41 5.61
N ILE A 469 28.55 17.97 6.59
CA ILE A 469 27.09 17.97 6.53
C ILE A 469 26.58 19.12 7.41
N ARG A 470 25.76 19.99 6.82
CA ARG A 470 25.10 21.10 7.52
C ARG A 470 23.61 20.79 7.67
N ARG A 471 23.11 20.75 8.91
CA ARG A 471 21.68 20.65 9.24
C ARG A 471 21.19 21.99 9.76
N LYS A 472 20.11 22.50 9.16
CA LYS A 472 19.49 23.77 9.53
C LYS A 472 18.07 23.52 10.07
N PRO A 473 17.69 24.11 11.22
CA PRO A 473 16.30 24.09 11.67
C PRO A 473 15.46 25.03 10.79
N TRP A 474 14.30 24.57 10.31
CA TRP A 474 13.37 25.36 9.51
C TRP A 474 11.94 25.17 10.03
N LYS A 475 11.20 26.27 10.22
CA LYS A 475 9.86 26.28 10.82
C LYS A 475 8.73 26.73 9.87
N VAL A 476 9.08 27.17 8.67
CA VAL A 476 8.14 27.74 7.69
C VAL A 476 7.70 26.67 6.68
N GLU A 477 6.60 26.91 5.98
CA GLU A 477 6.10 26.08 4.89
C GLU A 477 7.17 25.72 3.86
N MET A 478 7.15 24.46 3.41
CA MET A 478 8.06 23.91 2.41
C MET A 478 7.45 24.09 1.02
N VAL A 479 8.29 24.30 0.01
CA VAL A 479 7.88 24.39 -1.40
C VAL A 479 7.91 22.99 -2.01
N ARG A 480 6.80 22.59 -2.62
CA ARG A 480 6.73 21.37 -3.43
C ARG A 480 6.84 21.72 -4.91
N LEU A 481 7.91 21.27 -5.56
CA LEU A 481 8.10 21.40 -7.01
C LEU A 481 7.75 20.07 -7.68
N LYS A 482 6.76 20.10 -8.59
CA LYS A 482 6.34 18.95 -9.39
C LYS A 482 6.76 19.15 -10.84
N PHE A 483 7.51 18.20 -11.38
CA PHE A 483 8.08 18.30 -12.72
C PHE A 483 7.23 17.56 -13.76
N ARG A 484 7.31 17.99 -15.02
CA ARG A 484 6.67 17.29 -16.16
C ARG A 484 7.17 15.85 -16.34
N SER A 485 8.37 15.55 -15.81
CA SER A 485 8.92 14.20 -15.78
C SER A 485 8.16 13.24 -14.86
N GLY A 486 7.27 13.75 -14.00
CA GLY A 486 6.56 12.99 -12.96
C GLY A 486 7.29 12.99 -11.61
N ASN A 487 8.54 13.48 -11.56
CA ASN A 487 9.27 13.63 -10.31
C ASN A 487 8.71 14.78 -9.46
N GLU A 488 8.81 14.65 -8.15
CA GLU A 488 8.50 15.71 -7.20
C GLU A 488 9.63 15.86 -6.18
N ILE A 489 9.89 17.10 -5.76
CA ILE A 489 10.81 17.41 -4.66
C ILE A 489 10.13 18.39 -3.70
N ILE A 490 10.42 18.22 -2.41
CA ILE A 490 9.92 19.08 -1.34
C ILE A 490 11.15 19.70 -0.69
N LEU A 491 11.22 21.04 -0.70
CA LEU A 491 12.40 21.82 -0.32
C LEU A 491 12.01 22.99 0.58
N THR A 492 12.97 23.52 1.33
CA THR A 492 12.76 24.82 1.98
C THR A 492 12.68 25.91 0.91
N PRO A 493 11.89 26.98 1.10
CA PRO A 493 11.76 28.05 0.11
C PRO A 493 13.09 28.71 -0.26
N ASP A 494 14.05 28.76 0.67
CA ASP A 494 15.39 29.31 0.49
C ASP A 494 16.38 28.34 -0.18
N HIS A 495 15.99 27.08 -0.42
CA HIS A 495 16.86 26.11 -1.08
C HIS A 495 17.19 26.56 -2.49
N LEU A 496 18.48 26.60 -2.81
CA LEU A 496 18.95 27.06 -4.12
C LEU A 496 18.88 25.93 -5.14
N LEU A 497 18.21 26.20 -6.25
CA LEU A 497 18.18 25.36 -7.45
C LEU A 497 18.76 26.15 -8.62
N ILE A 498 19.29 25.45 -9.62
CA ILE A 498 19.78 26.11 -10.84
C ILE A 498 18.61 26.24 -11.81
N ASP A 499 18.28 27.46 -12.21
CA ASP A 499 17.28 27.72 -13.24
C ASP A 499 17.79 27.21 -14.59
N GLY A 500 17.01 26.34 -15.22
CA GLY A 500 17.37 25.73 -16.50
C GLY A 500 17.35 26.69 -17.69
N SER A 501 16.83 27.91 -17.52
CA SER A 501 16.80 28.93 -18.58
C SER A 501 18.01 29.87 -18.49
N THR A 502 18.41 30.22 -17.27
CA THR A 502 19.44 31.24 -17.01
C THR A 502 20.75 30.65 -16.48
N LEU A 503 20.75 29.41 -16.00
CA LEU A 503 21.85 28.71 -15.33
C LEU A 503 22.35 29.38 -14.04
N TYR A 504 21.59 30.32 -13.49
CA TYR A 504 21.87 30.95 -12.20
C TYR A 504 21.14 30.24 -11.05
N TRP A 505 21.69 30.38 -9.85
CA TRP A 505 21.04 29.95 -8.62
C TRP A 505 19.80 30.80 -8.33
N LYS A 506 18.67 30.14 -8.18
CA LYS A 506 17.36 30.71 -7.87
C LYS A 506 16.77 29.98 -6.67
N LYS A 507 16.11 30.68 -5.76
CA LYS A 507 15.50 30.06 -4.58
C LYS A 507 14.27 29.24 -4.98
N ALA A 508 14.05 28.10 -4.33
CA ALA A 508 12.94 27.20 -4.63
C ALA A 508 11.57 27.92 -4.58
N GLY A 509 11.39 28.86 -3.65
CA GLY A 509 10.15 29.66 -3.53
C GLY A 509 9.92 30.68 -4.64
N GLU A 510 10.92 30.97 -5.47
CA GLU A 510 10.81 31.93 -6.59
C GLU A 510 10.42 31.25 -7.91
N PHE A 511 10.40 29.91 -7.96
CA PHE A 511 10.02 29.16 -9.15
C PHE A 511 8.51 29.21 -9.40
N LYS A 512 8.11 29.53 -10.64
CA LYS A 512 6.71 29.56 -11.08
C LYS A 512 6.41 28.37 -12.00
N VAL A 513 5.13 28.05 -12.15
CA VAL A 513 4.68 27.00 -13.08
C VAL A 513 5.14 27.34 -14.49
N GLY A 514 5.95 26.48 -15.10
CA GLY A 514 6.53 26.69 -16.43
C GLY A 514 8.05 26.94 -16.40
N ASP A 515 8.59 27.38 -15.26
CA ASP A 515 10.03 27.53 -15.08
C ASP A 515 10.74 26.16 -15.19
N LYS A 516 11.98 26.19 -15.67
CA LYS A 516 12.81 24.98 -15.83
C LYS A 516 13.80 24.89 -14.68
N VAL A 517 14.01 23.69 -14.17
CA VAL A 517 15.08 23.40 -13.19
C VAL A 517 16.09 22.51 -13.87
N LEU A 518 17.36 22.83 -13.72
CA LEU A 518 18.45 22.02 -14.25
C LEU A 518 18.50 20.67 -13.51
N ALA A 519 18.53 19.58 -14.27
CA ALA A 519 18.58 18.22 -13.73
C ALA A 519 19.69 17.41 -14.40
N PRO A 520 20.40 16.54 -13.66
CA PRO A 520 21.44 15.70 -14.24
C PRO A 520 20.82 14.63 -15.13
N LEU A 521 21.25 14.59 -16.40
CA LEU A 521 20.80 13.59 -17.37
C LEU A 521 21.58 12.27 -17.26
N LYS A 522 22.86 12.35 -16.88
CA LYS A 522 23.77 11.22 -16.73
C LYS A 522 24.42 11.24 -15.35
N LEU A 523 24.42 10.10 -14.66
CA LEU A 523 25.16 9.93 -13.40
C LEU A 523 26.65 9.66 -13.67
N PRO A 524 27.56 10.03 -12.74
CA PRO A 524 28.98 9.70 -12.87
C PRO A 524 29.21 8.19 -13.02
N SER A 525 30.21 7.82 -13.84
CA SER A 525 30.68 6.44 -13.92
C SER A 525 31.38 6.03 -12.62
N VAL A 526 31.30 4.75 -12.28
CA VAL A 526 32.09 4.16 -11.17
C VAL A 526 32.99 3.08 -11.76
N GLU A 527 34.27 3.20 -11.50
CA GLU A 527 35.30 2.26 -11.96
C GLU A 527 35.73 1.29 -10.86
N LYS A 528 35.43 1.63 -9.60
CA LYS A 528 35.84 0.85 -8.43
C LYS A 528 35.09 -0.49 -8.40
N LYS A 529 35.85 -1.58 -8.38
CA LYS A 529 35.33 -2.94 -8.26
C LYS A 529 34.85 -3.24 -6.84
N VAL A 530 33.76 -3.99 -6.73
CA VAL A 530 33.20 -4.45 -5.45
C VAL A 530 33.78 -5.83 -5.12
N TYR A 531 34.82 -5.85 -4.28
CA TYR A 531 35.47 -7.10 -3.86
C TYR A 531 34.61 -7.85 -2.85
N ILE A 532 34.54 -9.18 -2.99
CA ILE A 532 33.76 -10.05 -2.09
C ILE A 532 34.29 -9.93 -0.65
N LEU A 533 35.62 -9.83 -0.50
CA LEU A 533 36.25 -9.63 0.80
C LEU A 533 35.82 -8.32 1.47
N ASP A 534 35.45 -7.28 0.73
CA ASP A 534 35.05 -5.98 1.30
C ASP A 534 33.61 -6.01 1.82
N ILE A 535 32.73 -6.79 1.18
CA ILE A 535 31.27 -6.73 1.42
C ILE A 535 30.74 -7.80 2.36
N LEU A 536 31.49 -8.88 2.60
CA LEU A 536 31.04 -9.97 3.47
C LEU A 536 30.83 -9.52 4.93
N PRO A 537 29.88 -10.11 5.68
CA PRO A 537 29.73 -9.82 7.10
C PRO A 537 30.94 -10.29 7.92
N GLU A 538 31.22 -9.63 9.04
CA GLU A 538 32.44 -9.89 9.83
C GLU A 538 32.45 -11.28 10.46
N GLU A 539 31.28 -11.82 10.77
CA GLU A 539 31.06 -13.12 11.41
C GLU A 539 31.28 -14.32 10.47
N TRP A 540 31.36 -14.10 9.16
CA TRP A 540 31.60 -15.17 8.19
C TRP A 540 32.98 -15.78 8.37
N LEU A 541 33.14 -17.06 8.02
CA LEU A 541 34.41 -17.75 8.13
C LEU A 541 35.14 -17.74 6.78
N VAL A 542 36.44 -17.49 6.85
CA VAL A 542 37.39 -17.65 5.74
C VAL A 542 38.27 -18.85 6.04
N LYS A 543 38.38 -19.74 5.05
CA LYS A 543 39.33 -20.84 5.08
C LYS A 543 40.41 -20.62 4.03
N LEU A 544 41.63 -20.47 4.53
CA LEU A 544 42.81 -20.35 3.70
C LEU A 544 43.29 -21.73 3.24
N ASN A 545 43.76 -21.83 2.00
CA ASN A 545 44.46 -23.01 1.49
C ASN A 545 45.91 -23.06 2.05
N GLN A 546 46.65 -24.13 1.74
CA GLN A 546 48.00 -24.31 2.29
C GLN A 546 49.01 -23.25 1.83
N GLU A 547 48.86 -22.73 0.60
CA GLU A 547 49.74 -21.70 0.06
C GLU A 547 49.47 -20.32 0.67
N GLU A 548 48.19 -19.94 0.76
CA GLU A 548 47.71 -18.73 1.42
C GLU A 548 48.15 -18.70 2.89
N LYS A 549 48.09 -19.84 3.59
CA LYS A 549 48.59 -19.97 4.97
C LYS A 549 50.11 -19.78 5.05
N ARG A 550 50.89 -20.39 4.14
CA ARG A 550 52.35 -20.22 4.10
C ARG A 550 52.75 -18.76 3.87
N GLU A 551 52.09 -18.07 2.95
CA GLU A 551 52.36 -16.67 2.66
C GLU A 551 52.00 -15.76 3.84
N LEU A 552 50.80 -15.93 4.41
CA LEU A 552 50.38 -15.15 5.56
C LEU A 552 51.30 -15.41 6.77
N ARG A 553 51.71 -16.67 6.98
CA ARG A 553 52.69 -17.05 8.01
C ARG A 553 54.04 -16.36 7.81
N LYS A 554 54.54 -16.28 6.57
CA LYS A 554 55.79 -15.56 6.27
C LYS A 554 55.67 -14.08 6.66
N LYS A 555 54.56 -13.42 6.28
CA LYS A 555 54.31 -12.02 6.64
C LYS A 555 54.08 -11.78 8.13
N VAL A 556 53.49 -12.74 8.84
CA VAL A 556 53.36 -12.66 10.30
C VAL A 556 54.73 -12.75 10.97
N LEU A 557 55.61 -13.65 10.53
CA LEU A 557 56.95 -13.83 11.10
C LEU A 557 57.92 -12.67 10.80
N GLU A 558 57.61 -11.81 9.81
CA GLU A 558 58.33 -10.55 9.60
C GLU A 558 58.04 -9.51 10.71
N LYS A 559 56.87 -9.61 11.38
CA LYS A 559 56.40 -8.63 12.38
C LYS A 559 56.37 -9.18 13.82
N PHE A 560 56.21 -10.49 13.99
CA PHE A 560 56.13 -11.17 15.29
C PHE A 560 57.22 -12.22 15.41
N LYS A 561 57.82 -12.37 16.60
CA LYS A 561 58.93 -13.33 16.82
C LYS A 561 58.44 -14.79 16.73
N HIS A 562 57.23 -15.05 17.23
CA HIS A 562 56.62 -16.39 17.23
C HIS A 562 55.12 -16.35 16.88
N LEU A 563 54.60 -17.44 16.31
CA LEU A 563 53.17 -17.55 16.00
C LEU A 563 52.26 -17.52 17.24
N SER A 564 52.77 -17.95 18.40
CA SER A 564 52.04 -17.89 19.67
C SER A 564 51.74 -16.45 20.10
N GLU A 565 52.69 -15.53 19.87
CA GLU A 565 52.55 -14.10 20.15
C GLU A 565 51.47 -13.48 19.25
N PHE A 566 51.53 -13.75 17.95
CA PHE A 566 50.50 -13.37 16.99
C PHE A 566 49.10 -13.90 17.37
N ASN A 567 49.02 -15.18 17.74
CA ASN A 567 47.75 -15.80 18.12
C ASN A 567 47.13 -15.13 19.36
N ARG A 568 47.96 -14.77 20.35
CA ARG A 568 47.52 -14.05 21.55
C ARG A 568 47.10 -12.62 21.24
N PHE A 569 47.85 -11.92 20.38
CA PHE A 569 47.58 -10.52 20.02
C PHE A 569 46.22 -10.36 19.32
N TYR A 570 45.92 -11.19 18.32
CA TYR A 570 44.66 -11.12 17.56
C TYR A 570 43.54 -12.02 18.12
N GLY A 571 43.81 -12.77 19.19
CA GLY A 571 42.87 -13.74 19.76
C GLY A 571 42.40 -14.78 18.73
N VAL A 572 43.32 -15.34 17.95
CA VAL A 572 43.03 -16.35 16.92
C VAL A 572 43.47 -17.74 17.38
N SER A 573 42.78 -18.78 16.90
CA SER A 573 43.09 -20.16 17.28
C SER A 573 44.52 -20.55 16.89
N LYS A 574 45.18 -21.35 17.73
CA LYS A 574 46.51 -21.90 17.47
C LYS A 574 46.59 -22.66 16.14
N ASP A 575 45.47 -23.22 15.68
CA ASP A 575 45.37 -24.05 14.48
C ASP A 575 45.05 -23.27 13.19
N PHE A 576 44.90 -21.95 13.26
CA PHE A 576 44.55 -21.13 12.10
C PHE A 576 45.63 -21.20 11.00
N LEU A 577 46.90 -20.90 11.35
CA LEU A 577 48.03 -20.89 10.42
C LEU A 577 48.80 -22.23 10.35
N SER A 578 48.59 -23.12 11.31
CA SER A 578 49.30 -24.41 11.44
C SER A 578 48.44 -25.63 11.08
N GLY A 579 47.11 -25.53 11.19
CA GLY A 579 46.17 -26.65 11.06
C GLY A 579 45.05 -26.43 10.03
N LYS A 580 43.89 -27.06 10.24
CA LYS A 580 42.69 -26.91 9.38
C LYS A 580 41.76 -25.78 9.83
N GLY A 581 42.20 -24.92 10.75
CA GLY A 581 41.41 -23.83 11.32
C GLY A 581 40.94 -22.82 10.27
N SER A 582 39.80 -22.19 10.58
CA SER A 582 39.23 -21.05 9.85
C SER A 582 39.29 -19.80 10.73
N ILE A 583 39.16 -18.63 10.13
CA ILE A 583 39.16 -17.33 10.82
C ILE A 583 37.93 -16.55 10.40
N THR A 584 37.43 -15.66 11.25
CA THR A 584 36.34 -14.76 10.85
C THR A 584 36.84 -13.72 9.84
N VAL A 585 35.97 -13.29 8.92
CA VAL A 585 36.25 -12.26 7.92
C VAL A 585 36.73 -10.98 8.63
N GLY A 586 36.05 -10.55 9.69
CA GLY A 586 36.42 -9.33 10.43
C GLY A 586 37.86 -9.37 10.95
N LYS A 587 38.24 -10.48 11.61
CA LYS A 587 39.62 -10.67 12.10
C LYS A 587 40.63 -10.76 10.96
N LEU A 588 40.30 -11.44 9.86
CA LEU A 588 41.18 -11.50 8.70
C LEU A 588 41.41 -10.10 8.10
N ARG A 589 40.35 -9.29 7.94
CA ARG A 589 40.49 -7.91 7.43
C ARG A 589 41.40 -7.09 8.33
N GLN A 590 41.22 -7.18 9.65
CA GLN A 590 42.05 -6.49 10.63
C GLN A 590 43.52 -6.89 10.48
N ILE A 591 43.82 -8.19 10.49
CA ILE A 591 45.20 -8.71 10.36
C ILE A 591 45.83 -8.28 9.04
N LEU A 592 45.11 -8.36 7.92
CA LEU A 592 45.62 -7.99 6.61
C LEU A 592 45.90 -6.48 6.51
N LYS A 593 45.09 -5.63 7.15
CA LYS A 593 45.32 -4.18 7.24
C LYS A 593 46.53 -3.86 8.11
N ASP A 594 46.65 -4.49 9.27
CA ASP A 594 47.77 -4.26 10.21
C ASP A 594 49.11 -4.76 9.65
N LEU A 595 49.08 -5.72 8.73
CA LEU A 595 50.24 -6.21 7.98
C LEU A 595 50.48 -5.45 6.66
N GLY A 596 49.62 -4.50 6.29
CA GLY A 596 49.77 -3.68 5.07
C GLY A 596 49.57 -4.46 3.76
N ILE A 597 48.96 -5.64 3.79
CA ILE A 597 48.79 -6.52 2.62
C ILE A 597 47.33 -6.65 2.14
N TYR A 598 46.41 -5.89 2.75
CA TYR A 598 44.97 -5.93 2.45
C TYR A 598 44.64 -5.76 0.96
N GLU A 599 45.22 -4.75 0.32
CA GLU A 599 44.95 -4.42 -1.09
C GLU A 599 45.36 -5.55 -2.05
N LYS A 600 46.46 -6.26 -1.73
CA LYS A 600 46.88 -7.45 -2.48
C LYS A 600 45.97 -8.66 -2.23
N TRP A 601 45.40 -8.76 -1.03
CA TRP A 601 44.63 -9.92 -0.62
C TRP A 601 43.15 -9.84 -1.01
N LYS A 602 42.56 -8.64 -1.09
CA LYS A 602 41.16 -8.50 -1.55
C LYS A 602 40.97 -8.91 -3.01
N THR A 603 42.02 -8.89 -3.83
CA THR A 603 42.00 -9.37 -5.21
C THR A 603 42.15 -10.89 -5.33
N ARG A 604 42.25 -11.63 -4.22
CA ARG A 604 42.43 -13.09 -4.23
C ARG A 604 41.12 -13.83 -4.13
N ILE A 605 41.11 -14.99 -4.76
CA ILE A 605 40.04 -15.95 -4.65
C ILE A 605 40.19 -16.70 -3.32
N LEU A 606 39.30 -16.43 -2.36
CA LEU A 606 39.29 -17.06 -1.04
C LEU A 606 38.07 -17.96 -0.88
N THR A 607 38.15 -18.87 0.09
CA THR A 607 37.03 -19.74 0.45
C THR A 607 36.26 -19.12 1.62
N TYR A 608 34.97 -18.85 1.42
CA TYR A 608 34.09 -18.23 2.41
C TYR A 608 33.01 -19.22 2.84
N GLY A 609 32.51 -19.11 4.07
CA GLY A 609 31.44 -19.99 4.52
C GLY A 609 30.70 -19.52 5.74
N LEU A 610 29.43 -19.95 5.83
CA LEU A 610 28.64 -19.88 7.04
C LEU A 610 28.84 -21.21 7.78
N HIS A 611 29.60 -21.17 8.88
CA HIS A 611 29.94 -22.36 9.67
C HIS A 611 30.66 -23.45 8.84
N SER A 612 30.08 -24.65 8.70
CA SER A 612 30.70 -25.84 8.09
C SER A 612 30.61 -25.90 6.57
N ARG A 613 29.73 -25.11 5.92
CA ARG A 613 29.59 -25.10 4.46
C ARG A 613 30.43 -23.96 3.89
N GLN A 614 31.44 -24.34 3.12
CA GLN A 614 32.44 -23.45 2.56
C GLN A 614 32.36 -23.46 1.03
N GLU A 615 32.43 -22.28 0.43
CA GLU A 615 32.27 -22.02 -0.99
C GLU A 615 33.44 -21.17 -1.49
N ARG A 616 33.96 -21.50 -2.66
CA ARG A 616 35.05 -20.77 -3.32
C ARG A 616 34.55 -20.38 -4.71
N LEU A 617 34.32 -19.09 -4.94
CA LEU A 617 33.99 -18.57 -6.27
C LEU A 617 35.28 -18.44 -7.08
N LYS A 618 35.25 -18.56 -8.40
CA LYS A 618 36.42 -18.36 -9.27
C LYS A 618 36.81 -16.89 -9.44
N VAL A 619 36.05 -15.99 -8.81
CA VAL A 619 36.22 -14.54 -8.95
C VAL A 619 36.36 -13.89 -7.57
N PRO A 620 37.20 -12.85 -7.42
CA PRO A 620 37.40 -12.17 -6.14
C PRO A 620 36.49 -10.94 -5.94
N TYR A 621 35.79 -10.51 -6.98
CA TYR A 621 34.86 -9.37 -6.99
C TYR A 621 33.60 -9.71 -7.78
N VAL A 622 32.59 -8.85 -7.69
CA VAL A 622 31.39 -8.96 -8.52
C VAL A 622 31.76 -8.63 -9.97
N THR A 623 31.91 -9.65 -10.83
CA THR A 623 32.17 -9.48 -12.27
C THR A 623 30.88 -9.27 -13.05
N PRO A 624 30.92 -8.85 -14.33
CA PRO A 624 29.73 -8.77 -15.18
C PRO A 624 28.95 -10.08 -15.29
N GLU A 625 29.63 -11.22 -15.35
CA GLU A 625 29.02 -12.56 -15.42
C GLU A 625 28.32 -12.93 -14.12
N LEU A 626 28.97 -12.65 -12.97
CA LEU A 626 28.38 -12.87 -11.66
C LEU A 626 27.18 -11.93 -11.46
N ALA A 627 27.32 -10.65 -11.82
CA ALA A 627 26.24 -9.66 -11.75
C ALA A 627 25.06 -10.04 -12.64
N TYR A 628 25.31 -10.54 -13.85
CA TYR A 628 24.29 -11.10 -14.73
C TYR A 628 23.55 -12.26 -14.06
N PHE A 629 24.26 -13.21 -13.45
CA PHE A 629 23.60 -14.31 -12.73
C PHE A 629 22.75 -13.81 -11.55
N LEU A 630 23.24 -12.83 -10.78
CA LEU A 630 22.49 -12.22 -9.68
C LEU A 630 21.24 -11.45 -10.20
N GLY A 631 21.32 -10.81 -11.37
CA GLY A 631 20.18 -10.19 -12.04
C GLY A 631 19.15 -11.20 -12.55
N LEU A 632 19.58 -12.39 -12.96
CA LEU A 632 18.65 -13.48 -13.32
C LEU A 632 17.88 -14.00 -12.11
N ILE A 633 18.54 -14.11 -10.95
CA ILE A 633 17.85 -14.45 -9.69
C ILE A 633 16.81 -13.38 -9.36
N TYR A 634 17.12 -12.11 -9.63
CA TYR A 634 16.20 -11.00 -9.36
C TYR A 634 14.94 -11.04 -10.23
N GLY A 635 15.07 -11.34 -11.52
CA GLY A 635 13.92 -11.37 -12.44
C GLY A 635 13.12 -12.67 -12.36
N ASP A 636 13.74 -13.79 -12.72
CA ASP A 636 13.06 -15.09 -12.90
C ASP A 636 13.35 -16.09 -11.77
N GLY A 637 13.98 -15.63 -10.69
CA GLY A 637 14.46 -16.48 -9.62
C GLY A 637 13.74 -16.30 -8.28
N TRP A 638 14.07 -17.20 -7.36
CA TRP A 638 13.63 -17.14 -5.97
C TRP A 638 14.74 -17.62 -5.04
N ILE A 639 14.72 -17.12 -3.81
CA ILE A 639 15.62 -17.55 -2.74
C ILE A 639 14.79 -18.01 -1.54
N HIS A 640 15.05 -19.21 -1.06
CA HIS A 640 14.50 -19.73 0.19
C HIS A 640 15.62 -20.01 1.19
N LYS A 641 15.54 -19.35 2.34
CA LYS A 641 16.46 -19.55 3.46
C LYS A 641 15.81 -20.44 4.51
N ASN A 642 16.46 -21.54 4.85
CA ASN A 642 16.05 -22.40 5.95
C ASN A 642 17.27 -22.72 6.83
N GLY A 643 17.44 -21.95 7.90
CA GLY A 643 18.61 -21.99 8.78
C GLY A 643 19.92 -21.87 7.98
N ARG A 644 20.69 -22.96 7.92
CA ARG A 644 22.02 -23.03 7.28
C ARG A 644 21.99 -23.31 5.77
N ARG A 645 20.81 -23.50 5.16
CA ARG A 645 20.67 -23.79 3.72
C ARG A 645 20.01 -22.62 3.01
N VAL A 646 20.63 -22.17 1.92
CA VAL A 646 20.10 -21.10 1.07
C VAL A 646 19.88 -21.68 -0.30
N ARG A 647 18.61 -21.96 -0.61
CA ARG A 647 18.18 -22.54 -1.87
C ARG A 647 17.87 -21.42 -2.85
N ILE A 648 18.48 -21.47 -4.02
CA ILE A 648 18.29 -20.52 -5.11
C ILE A 648 17.67 -21.31 -6.27
N GLY A 649 16.56 -20.81 -6.80
CA GLY A 649 15.93 -21.33 -8.00
C GLY A 649 15.86 -20.27 -9.09
N ILE A 650 16.00 -20.66 -10.35
CA ILE A 650 15.74 -19.80 -11.52
C ILE A 650 14.88 -20.59 -12.49
N VAL A 651 13.77 -20.02 -12.95
CA VAL A 651 12.84 -20.68 -13.87
C VAL A 651 13.01 -20.11 -15.27
N LYS A 652 13.19 -20.96 -16.28
CA LYS A 652 13.22 -20.54 -17.69
C LYS A 652 12.42 -21.50 -18.56
N SER A 653 11.66 -20.95 -19.52
CA SER A 653 10.97 -21.78 -20.52
C SER A 653 11.97 -22.53 -21.40
N LYS A 654 11.68 -23.80 -21.70
CA LYS A 654 12.50 -24.69 -22.55
C LYS A 654 12.62 -24.17 -23.99
N VAL A 655 11.70 -23.31 -24.43
CA VAL A 655 11.73 -22.67 -25.76
C VAL A 655 12.92 -21.71 -25.90
N ASN A 656 13.45 -21.17 -24.79
CA ASN A 656 14.55 -20.20 -24.79
C ASN A 656 15.93 -20.87 -24.67
N GLU A 657 16.25 -21.78 -25.59
CA GLU A 657 17.48 -22.61 -25.53
C GLU A 657 18.77 -21.77 -25.48
N LYS A 658 18.84 -20.66 -26.23
CA LYS A 658 20.00 -19.75 -26.22
C LYS A 658 20.28 -19.18 -24.82
N GLN A 659 19.23 -18.72 -24.14
CA GLN A 659 19.35 -18.19 -22.77
C GLN A 659 19.76 -19.29 -21.78
N ILE A 660 19.21 -20.51 -21.92
CA ILE A 660 19.59 -21.67 -21.09
C ILE A 660 21.08 -21.99 -21.25
N GLN A 661 21.61 -22.02 -22.48
CA GLN A 661 23.03 -22.25 -22.73
C GLN A 661 23.91 -21.10 -22.20
N ARG A 662 23.42 -19.86 -22.26
CA ARG A 662 24.10 -18.71 -21.66
C ARG A 662 24.18 -18.83 -20.14
N ILE A 663 23.11 -19.25 -19.47
CA ILE A 663 23.11 -19.47 -18.01
C ILE A 663 24.22 -20.45 -17.60
N TYR A 664 24.36 -21.57 -18.31
CA TYR A 664 25.44 -22.53 -18.05
C TYR A 664 26.82 -21.91 -18.27
N ARG A 665 27.05 -21.29 -19.44
CA ARG A 665 28.33 -20.64 -19.76
C ARG A 665 28.73 -19.60 -18.72
N VAL A 666 27.78 -18.73 -18.34
CA VAL A 666 27.98 -17.70 -17.32
C VAL A 666 28.26 -18.32 -15.96
N PHE A 667 27.48 -19.31 -15.54
CA PHE A 667 27.66 -19.98 -14.25
C PHE A 667 29.05 -20.62 -14.11
N ASP A 668 29.53 -21.29 -15.16
CA ASP A 668 30.84 -21.95 -15.17
C ASP A 668 32.02 -20.96 -15.06
N THR A 669 31.83 -19.69 -15.41
CA THR A 669 32.90 -18.67 -15.30
C THR A 669 33.24 -18.30 -13.86
N PHE A 670 32.26 -18.32 -12.94
CA PHE A 670 32.44 -17.86 -11.56
C PHE A 670 32.22 -18.94 -10.50
N TYR A 671 31.68 -20.11 -10.85
CA TYR A 671 31.38 -21.19 -9.91
C TYR A 671 31.93 -22.55 -10.40
N ASP A 672 32.50 -23.36 -9.51
CA ASP A 672 33.05 -24.70 -9.83
C ASP A 672 32.02 -25.84 -9.75
N GLY A 673 30.91 -25.64 -9.03
CA GLY A 673 29.88 -26.65 -8.88
C GLY A 673 29.01 -26.83 -10.12
N LYS A 674 28.20 -27.89 -10.16
CA LYS A 674 27.21 -28.12 -11.22
C LYS A 674 25.89 -27.44 -10.89
N LEU A 675 25.35 -26.68 -11.85
CA LEU A 675 23.99 -26.15 -11.76
C LEU A 675 22.97 -27.27 -12.02
N LYS A 676 22.22 -27.67 -10.98
CA LYS A 676 21.22 -28.73 -11.11
C LYS A 676 20.02 -28.20 -11.90
N LYS A 677 19.37 -29.07 -12.67
CA LYS A 677 18.12 -28.75 -13.39
C LYS A 677 17.03 -29.77 -13.12
N HIS A 678 15.77 -29.31 -13.14
CA HIS A 678 14.58 -30.12 -13.11
C HIS A 678 13.60 -29.62 -14.17
N GLU A 679 13.05 -30.50 -15.00
CA GLU A 679 12.04 -30.13 -15.99
C GLU A 679 10.65 -30.18 -15.35
N ARG A 680 9.84 -29.15 -15.56
CA ARG A 680 8.47 -29.06 -15.06
C ARG A 680 7.55 -28.67 -16.21
N ARG A 681 6.45 -29.40 -16.37
CA ARG A 681 5.35 -28.98 -17.23
C ARG A 681 4.34 -28.17 -16.42
N VAL A 682 3.95 -27.01 -16.92
CA VAL A 682 2.97 -26.11 -16.30
C VAL A 682 1.88 -25.82 -17.32
N ASP A 683 0.67 -26.25 -17.02
CA ASP A 683 -0.49 -25.95 -17.85
C ASP A 683 -1.19 -24.70 -17.28
N SER A 684 -1.21 -23.63 -18.08
CA SER A 684 -1.79 -22.33 -17.71
C SER A 684 -2.97 -22.00 -18.61
N LYS A 685 -4.06 -21.47 -18.03
CA LYS A 685 -5.25 -21.06 -18.80
C LYS A 685 -5.14 -19.57 -19.13
N ILE A 686 -4.80 -19.25 -20.37
CA ILE A 686 -4.69 -17.86 -20.86
C ILE A 686 -5.81 -17.65 -21.89
N ASN A 687 -6.67 -16.65 -21.65
CA ASN A 687 -7.81 -16.32 -22.53
C ASN A 687 -8.72 -17.52 -22.88
N GLY A 688 -8.89 -18.47 -21.95
CA GLY A 688 -9.72 -19.66 -22.16
C GLY A 688 -9.00 -20.86 -22.78
N PHE A 689 -7.82 -20.67 -23.38
CA PHE A 689 -7.00 -21.73 -23.96
C PHE A 689 -6.05 -22.32 -22.93
N ILE A 690 -5.90 -23.65 -22.91
CA ILE A 690 -4.86 -24.33 -22.12
C ILE A 690 -3.55 -24.18 -22.89
N THR A 691 -2.63 -23.42 -22.33
CA THR A 691 -1.26 -23.29 -22.83
C THR A 691 -0.36 -24.10 -21.92
N SER A 692 0.27 -25.15 -22.45
CA SER A 692 1.27 -25.93 -21.71
C SER A 692 2.65 -25.34 -21.95
N SER A 693 3.30 -24.83 -20.90
CA SER A 693 4.71 -24.46 -20.91
C SER A 693 5.56 -25.59 -20.33
N ASN A 694 6.64 -25.93 -21.01
CA ASN A 694 7.69 -26.78 -20.45
C ASN A 694 8.79 -25.86 -19.93
N ASP A 695 9.02 -25.88 -18.63
CA ASP A 695 9.97 -25.02 -17.94
C ASP A 695 11.14 -25.85 -17.38
N ILE A 696 12.32 -25.25 -17.38
CA ILE A 696 13.52 -25.76 -16.72
C ILE A 696 13.73 -24.93 -15.46
N ILE A 697 13.79 -25.60 -14.32
CA ILE A 697 14.11 -25.00 -13.03
C ILE A 697 15.56 -25.32 -12.73
N PHE A 698 16.42 -24.30 -12.75
CA PHE A 698 17.77 -24.38 -12.23
C PHE A 698 17.73 -24.29 -10.71
N TYR A 699 18.53 -25.11 -10.03
CA TYR A 699 18.56 -25.15 -8.58
C TYR A 699 20.00 -25.21 -8.05
N LEU A 700 20.27 -24.38 -7.04
CA LEU A 700 21.55 -24.29 -6.36
C LEU A 700 21.35 -24.09 -4.85
N ASN A 701 22.26 -24.63 -4.04
CA ASN A 701 22.33 -24.31 -2.62
C ASN A 701 23.64 -23.59 -2.32
N SER A 702 23.57 -22.26 -2.22
CA SER A 702 24.72 -21.37 -2.07
C SER A 702 24.38 -20.21 -1.12
N PRO A 703 24.72 -20.32 0.18
CA PRO A 703 24.75 -19.19 1.10
C PRO A 703 25.49 -17.97 0.56
N LEU A 704 26.65 -18.16 -0.09
CA LEU A 704 27.46 -17.05 -0.59
C LEU A 704 26.76 -16.28 -1.71
N LEU A 705 26.25 -16.96 -2.75
CA LEU A 705 25.51 -16.28 -3.82
C LEU A 705 24.21 -15.67 -3.33
N GLY A 706 23.54 -16.31 -2.36
CA GLY A 706 22.36 -15.75 -1.73
C GLY A 706 22.65 -14.46 -0.97
N PHE A 707 23.79 -14.39 -0.26
CA PHE A 707 24.25 -13.15 0.36
C PHE A 707 24.57 -12.06 -0.67
N LEU A 708 25.30 -12.41 -1.75
CA LEU A 708 25.65 -11.43 -2.80
C LEU A 708 24.41 -10.86 -3.50
N TYR A 709 23.42 -11.71 -3.78
CA TYR A 709 22.12 -11.28 -4.31
C TYR A 709 21.45 -10.27 -3.37
N GLU A 710 21.36 -10.60 -2.08
CA GLU A 710 20.75 -9.73 -1.09
C GLU A 710 21.53 -8.43 -0.93
N TYR A 711 22.87 -8.49 -0.94
CA TYR A 711 23.72 -7.32 -0.86
C TYR A 711 23.40 -6.33 -1.99
N ILE A 712 23.31 -6.79 -3.25
CA ILE A 712 23.03 -5.92 -4.40
C ILE A 712 21.59 -5.39 -4.36
N THR A 713 20.61 -6.25 -4.03
CA THR A 713 19.18 -5.89 -4.07
C THR A 713 18.69 -5.16 -2.82
N ARG A 714 19.50 -5.10 -1.75
CA ARG A 714 19.15 -4.50 -0.46
C ARG A 714 18.62 -3.07 -0.60
N GLU A 715 17.61 -2.76 0.21
CA GLU A 715 17.09 -1.40 0.40
C GLU A 715 16.73 -0.66 -0.89
N ASN A 716 16.22 -1.37 -1.90
CA ASN A 716 15.94 -0.86 -3.26
C ASN A 716 17.23 -0.54 -4.02
N PHE A 717 18.07 -1.55 -4.25
CA PHE A 717 19.32 -1.43 -5.02
C PHE A 717 20.35 -0.46 -4.46
N LYS A 718 20.34 -0.19 -3.14
CA LYS A 718 21.26 0.77 -2.51
C LYS A 718 22.71 0.53 -2.91
N ASN A 719 23.12 -0.74 -2.92
CA ASN A 719 24.48 -1.17 -3.24
C ASN A 719 24.70 -1.48 -4.72
N ALA A 720 23.65 -1.54 -5.56
CA ALA A 720 23.85 -1.70 -6.99
C ALA A 720 24.49 -0.45 -7.62
N PHE A 721 24.28 0.72 -7.02
CA PHE A 721 24.93 1.98 -7.44
C PHE A 721 26.45 1.96 -7.26
N SER A 722 27.00 1.09 -6.40
CA SER A 722 28.43 0.99 -6.15
C SER A 722 29.14 -0.02 -7.07
N LEU A 723 28.39 -0.81 -7.85
CA LEU A 723 28.96 -1.68 -8.88
C LEU A 723 29.70 -0.84 -9.92
N ASP A 724 30.76 -1.40 -10.52
CA ASP A 724 31.42 -0.78 -11.67
C ASP A 724 30.52 -0.82 -12.92
N ASP A 725 30.80 0.03 -13.90
CA ASP A 725 29.94 0.20 -15.10
C ASP A 725 29.72 -1.13 -15.84
N GLU A 726 30.74 -1.98 -15.98
CA GLU A 726 30.62 -3.26 -16.69
C GLU A 726 29.79 -4.27 -15.88
N SER A 727 30.01 -4.34 -14.57
CA SER A 727 29.22 -5.21 -13.69
C SER A 727 27.74 -4.80 -13.66
N LEU A 728 27.46 -3.50 -13.64
CA LEU A 728 26.09 -2.99 -13.69
C LEU A 728 25.42 -3.28 -15.04
N LYS A 729 26.15 -3.19 -16.17
CA LYS A 729 25.64 -3.61 -17.49
C LYS A 729 25.25 -5.08 -17.50
N GLY A 730 26.09 -5.95 -16.91
CA GLY A 730 25.79 -7.37 -16.74
C GLY A 730 24.49 -7.60 -15.96
N PHE A 731 24.31 -6.89 -14.84
CA PHE A 731 23.08 -6.96 -14.04
C PHE A 731 21.84 -6.51 -14.83
N ILE A 732 21.89 -5.36 -15.50
CA ILE A 732 20.77 -4.83 -16.30
C ILE A 732 20.43 -5.76 -17.47
N ALA A 733 21.44 -6.34 -18.11
CA ALA A 733 21.26 -7.29 -19.21
C ALA A 733 20.48 -8.54 -18.77
N ALA A 734 20.76 -9.06 -17.58
CA ALA A 734 20.01 -10.19 -17.04
C ALA A 734 18.56 -9.84 -16.74
N VAL A 735 18.33 -8.67 -16.17
CA VAL A 735 16.98 -8.15 -15.90
C VAL A 735 16.22 -7.95 -17.22
N MET A 736 16.90 -7.52 -18.28
CA MET A 736 16.33 -7.44 -19.64
C MET A 736 15.95 -8.82 -20.19
N ASP A 737 16.83 -9.80 -20.01
CA ASP A 737 16.64 -11.15 -20.54
C ASP A 737 15.48 -11.89 -19.85
N SER A 738 15.23 -11.60 -18.57
CA SER A 738 14.08 -12.08 -17.80
C SER A 738 12.82 -11.25 -18.08
N ASP A 739 12.70 -10.07 -17.47
CA ASP A 739 11.44 -9.28 -17.41
C ASP A 739 11.39 -8.08 -18.37
N GLY A 740 12.41 -7.93 -19.22
CA GLY A 740 12.47 -6.87 -20.23
C GLY A 740 11.76 -7.26 -21.54
N CYS A 741 11.11 -6.31 -22.20
CA CYS A 741 10.48 -6.49 -23.50
C CYS A 741 10.89 -5.39 -24.47
N ILE A 742 11.35 -5.77 -25.68
CA ILE A 742 11.58 -4.83 -26.79
C ILE A 742 10.40 -4.91 -27.75
N SER A 743 9.68 -3.80 -27.88
CA SER A 743 8.53 -3.66 -28.75
C SER A 743 8.78 -2.60 -29.83
N ILE A 744 8.59 -3.00 -31.10
CA ILE A 744 8.65 -2.10 -32.25
C ILE A 744 7.21 -1.92 -32.74
N LYS A 745 6.66 -0.71 -32.58
CA LYS A 745 5.31 -0.36 -33.06
C LYS A 745 5.44 0.34 -34.42
N LYS A 746 4.67 -0.12 -35.40
CA LYS A 746 4.56 0.51 -36.72
C LYS A 746 3.37 1.45 -36.73
N ASN A 747 3.59 2.72 -37.09
CA ASN A 747 2.53 3.69 -37.37
C ASN A 747 2.70 4.26 -38.78
N SER A 748 1.65 4.93 -39.28
CA SER A 748 1.65 5.61 -40.59
C SER A 748 2.80 6.62 -40.76
N LYS A 749 3.39 7.13 -39.67
CA LYS A 749 4.50 8.10 -39.65
C LYS A 749 5.89 7.46 -39.47
N GLY A 750 5.99 6.15 -39.19
CA GLY A 750 7.28 5.45 -38.96
C GLY A 750 7.22 4.34 -37.92
N GLU A 751 8.37 3.73 -37.64
CA GLU A 751 8.53 2.67 -36.63
C GLU A 751 9.14 3.23 -35.34
N VAL A 752 8.48 2.99 -34.20
CA VAL A 752 8.91 3.47 -32.88
C VAL A 752 9.28 2.26 -32.02
N ALA A 753 10.54 2.21 -31.59
CA ALA A 753 11.02 1.23 -30.61
C ALA A 753 10.82 1.77 -29.19
N HIS A 754 10.35 0.92 -28.28
CA HIS A 754 10.33 1.18 -26.85
C HIS A 754 10.71 -0.09 -26.10
N ILE A 755 11.32 0.08 -24.93
CA ILE A 755 11.71 -1.00 -24.04
C ILE A 755 10.89 -0.87 -22.75
N GLU A 756 10.33 -1.97 -22.29
CA GLU A 756 9.58 -2.05 -21.03
C GLU A 756 10.22 -3.07 -20.10
N PHE A 757 10.42 -2.73 -18.83
CA PHE A 757 10.72 -3.70 -17.77
C PHE A 757 9.54 -3.86 -16.83
N LEU A 758 9.23 -5.10 -16.45
CA LEU A 758 8.16 -5.46 -15.52
C LEU A 758 8.76 -6.07 -14.24
N LEU A 759 9.36 -5.24 -13.39
CA LEU A 759 10.20 -5.73 -12.29
C LEU A 759 9.45 -6.00 -10.99
N SER A 760 8.72 -5.00 -10.49
CA SER A 760 8.10 -5.09 -9.18
C SER A 760 6.85 -4.23 -9.07
N LYS A 761 6.09 -4.41 -7.98
CA LYS A 761 5.04 -3.46 -7.58
C LYS A 761 5.59 -2.31 -6.72
N ASN A 762 6.86 -2.38 -6.33
CA ASN A 762 7.49 -1.42 -5.42
C ASN A 762 8.03 -0.23 -6.20
N MET A 763 7.26 0.86 -6.22
CA MET A 763 7.60 2.11 -6.91
C MET A 763 9.03 2.60 -6.59
N LYS A 764 9.51 2.43 -5.34
CA LYS A 764 10.85 2.88 -4.96
C LYS A 764 11.96 2.02 -5.57
N GLN A 765 11.72 0.73 -5.71
CA GLN A 765 12.64 -0.19 -6.33
C GLN A 765 12.73 0.05 -7.84
N ASP A 766 11.58 0.26 -8.47
CA ASP A 766 11.52 0.56 -9.91
C ASP A 766 12.09 1.95 -10.23
N THR A 767 11.88 2.93 -9.35
CA THR A 767 12.49 4.27 -9.47
C THR A 767 14.00 4.20 -9.25
N ALA A 768 14.49 3.40 -8.29
CA ALA A 768 15.92 3.18 -8.10
C ALA A 768 16.56 2.48 -9.31
N PHE A 769 15.87 1.49 -9.89
CA PHE A 769 16.31 0.85 -11.13
C PHE A 769 16.34 1.84 -12.31
N ALA A 770 15.30 2.67 -12.45
CA ALA A 770 15.26 3.75 -13.43
C ALA A 770 16.42 4.75 -13.25
N MET A 771 16.85 5.00 -12.02
CA MET A 771 18.03 5.81 -11.72
C MET A 771 19.35 5.11 -12.08
N LEU A 772 19.48 3.79 -11.90
CA LEU A 772 20.67 3.04 -12.36
C LEU A 772 20.89 3.21 -13.87
N LEU A 773 19.80 3.23 -14.65
CA LEU A 773 19.85 3.44 -16.10
C LEU A 773 20.45 4.81 -16.48
N ARG A 774 20.30 5.84 -15.64
CA ARG A 774 20.88 7.17 -15.88
C ARG A 774 22.41 7.14 -15.96
N ARG A 775 23.07 6.14 -15.39
CA ARG A 775 24.53 5.97 -15.49
C ARG A 775 25.00 5.77 -16.94
N PHE A 776 24.12 5.25 -17.79
CA PHE A 776 24.39 5.02 -19.21
C PHE A 776 23.65 6.01 -20.12
N ASP A 777 23.26 7.17 -19.60
CA ASP A 777 22.51 8.21 -20.36
C ASP A 777 21.18 7.67 -20.92
N ILE A 778 20.47 6.87 -20.11
CA ILE A 778 19.18 6.28 -20.47
C ILE A 778 18.11 6.89 -19.57
N TYR A 779 17.22 7.68 -20.17
CA TYR A 779 16.03 8.12 -19.49
C TYR A 779 14.92 7.07 -19.55
N SER A 780 14.28 6.85 -18.41
CA SER A 780 13.12 5.95 -18.28
C SER A 780 12.05 6.59 -17.40
N ARG A 781 10.80 6.17 -17.60
CA ARG A 781 9.66 6.55 -16.76
C ARG A 781 9.10 5.33 -16.07
N VAL A 782 8.76 5.47 -14.80
CA VAL A 782 8.02 4.44 -14.07
C VAL A 782 6.54 4.76 -14.15
N ILE A 783 5.76 3.85 -14.74
CA ILE A 783 4.31 3.93 -14.86
C ILE A 783 3.73 2.93 -13.88
N GLN A 784 2.89 3.38 -12.97
CA GLN A 784 2.23 2.51 -12.01
C GLN A 784 1.24 1.58 -12.73
N GLY A 785 1.38 0.28 -12.50
CA GLY A 785 0.52 -0.74 -13.07
C GLY A 785 -0.27 -1.49 -12.01
N ASP A 786 -1.31 -2.22 -12.44
CA ASP A 786 -2.22 -2.95 -11.55
C ASP A 786 -1.56 -4.09 -10.77
N SER A 787 -0.69 -4.84 -11.46
CA SER A 787 0.04 -5.99 -10.92
C SER A 787 1.50 -5.65 -10.65
N VAL A 788 2.18 -5.09 -11.67
CA VAL A 788 3.59 -4.73 -11.69
C VAL A 788 3.73 -3.35 -12.35
N ASN A 789 4.63 -2.51 -11.83
CA ASN A 789 4.93 -1.23 -12.46
C ASN A 789 5.73 -1.44 -13.75
N LYS A 790 5.60 -0.51 -14.68
CA LYS A 790 6.31 -0.55 -15.95
C LYS A 790 7.40 0.50 -15.97
N ILE A 791 8.64 0.08 -16.16
CA ILE A 791 9.75 1.01 -16.45
C ILE A 791 9.85 1.11 -17.96
N VAL A 792 9.43 2.25 -18.51
CA VAL A 792 9.33 2.46 -19.95
C VAL A 792 10.46 3.38 -20.41
N ILE A 793 11.27 2.87 -21.33
CA ILE A 793 12.28 3.63 -22.05
C ILE A 793 11.72 3.96 -23.43
N THR A 794 11.73 5.25 -23.73
CA THR A 794 11.20 5.81 -24.97
C THR A 794 12.20 6.80 -25.55
N GLY A 795 12.09 7.06 -26.84
CA GLY A 795 13.04 7.87 -27.58
C GLY A 795 14.19 7.02 -28.12
N ARG A 796 14.51 7.25 -29.39
CA ARG A 796 15.41 6.35 -30.15
C ARG A 796 16.81 6.29 -29.53
N LYS A 797 17.34 7.44 -29.12
CA LYS A 797 18.66 7.56 -28.48
C LYS A 797 18.73 6.80 -27.15
N ASN A 798 17.71 6.86 -26.30
CA ASN A 798 17.68 6.11 -25.04
C ASN A 798 17.65 4.60 -25.27
N VAL A 799 16.89 4.14 -26.28
CA VAL A 799 16.82 2.72 -26.67
C VAL A 799 18.16 2.25 -27.24
N GLU A 800 18.79 3.03 -28.11
CA GLU A 800 20.12 2.76 -28.65
C GLU A 800 21.18 2.71 -27.53
N ASN A 801 21.17 3.68 -26.61
CA ASN A 801 22.07 3.71 -25.45
C ASN A 801 21.91 2.46 -24.59
N LEU A 802 20.67 2.01 -24.31
CA LEU A 802 20.45 0.78 -23.54
C LEU A 802 20.98 -0.44 -24.29
N ILE A 803 20.66 -0.59 -25.58
CA ILE A 803 21.12 -1.72 -26.38
C ILE A 803 22.65 -1.78 -26.42
N ASN A 804 23.31 -0.66 -26.73
CA ASN A 804 24.76 -0.58 -26.76
C ASN A 804 25.40 -0.86 -25.39
N ALA A 805 24.72 -0.49 -24.30
CA ALA A 805 25.21 -0.78 -22.96
C ALA A 805 25.15 -2.28 -22.63
N ILE A 806 24.12 -3.00 -23.07
CA ILE A 806 23.90 -4.41 -22.68
C ILE A 806 24.23 -5.44 -23.77
N GLU A 807 24.65 -5.02 -24.97
CA GLU A 807 24.85 -5.92 -26.12
C GLU A 807 25.85 -7.04 -25.95
N LYS A 808 26.87 -6.82 -25.12
CA LYS A 808 27.83 -7.87 -24.78
C LYS A 808 27.21 -8.92 -23.86
N TYR A 809 26.16 -8.56 -23.13
CA TYR A 809 25.65 -9.30 -21.98
C TYR A 809 24.25 -9.90 -22.16
N SER A 810 23.44 -9.43 -23.11
CA SER A 810 22.04 -9.85 -23.31
C SER A 810 21.83 -10.58 -24.64
N ASP A 811 21.03 -11.64 -24.63
CA ASP A 811 20.64 -12.39 -25.84
C ASP A 811 19.31 -11.89 -26.45
N LYS A 812 18.57 -11.00 -25.77
CA LYS A 812 17.23 -10.53 -26.15
C LYS A 812 17.22 -9.31 -27.07
N ILE A 813 18.39 -8.94 -27.59
CA ILE A 813 18.56 -7.69 -28.36
C ILE A 813 18.08 -7.86 -29.79
N LYS A 814 17.32 -6.86 -30.25
CA LYS A 814 16.84 -6.74 -31.62
C LYS A 814 17.49 -5.50 -32.25
N ARG A 815 17.95 -5.63 -33.50
CA ARG A 815 18.41 -4.46 -34.27
C ARG A 815 17.23 -3.50 -34.47
N ILE A 816 17.42 -2.23 -34.14
CA ILE A 816 16.42 -1.20 -34.36
C ILE A 816 16.37 -0.88 -35.87
N PRO A 817 15.18 -0.85 -36.49
CA PRO A 817 15.04 -0.50 -37.90
C PRO A 817 15.58 0.91 -38.24
N PRO A 818 16.10 1.14 -39.46
CA PRO A 818 16.64 2.43 -39.86
C PRO A 818 15.59 3.55 -39.84
N LEU A 819 16.01 4.76 -39.44
CA LEU A 819 15.12 5.92 -39.33
C LEU A 819 14.66 6.38 -40.72
N LYS A 820 13.36 6.25 -41.04
CA LYS A 820 12.79 6.76 -42.31
C LYS A 820 12.25 8.19 -42.20
N HIS A 821 11.69 8.58 -41.04
CA HIS A 821 11.22 9.94 -40.75
C HIS A 821 11.49 10.31 -39.28
N PRO A 822 11.80 11.58 -38.96
CA PRO A 822 11.94 12.05 -37.59
C PRO A 822 10.57 12.13 -36.92
N VAL A 823 10.13 11.03 -36.30
CA VAL A 823 8.98 11.06 -35.40
C VAL A 823 9.50 11.47 -34.03
N SER A 824 9.41 12.75 -33.66
CA SER A 824 9.68 13.12 -32.26
C SER A 824 8.55 12.55 -31.41
N SER A 825 8.85 11.59 -30.55
CA SER A 825 7.98 11.39 -29.40
C SER A 825 7.99 12.69 -28.57
N ASN A 826 6.92 13.02 -27.85
CA ASN A 826 6.96 14.10 -26.85
C ASN A 826 8.09 13.90 -25.81
N ASN A 827 8.74 12.73 -25.81
CA ASN A 827 9.81 12.31 -24.91
C ASN A 827 11.22 12.55 -25.50
N ASP A 828 11.36 12.74 -26.82
CA ASP A 828 12.63 13.16 -27.44
C ASP A 828 12.94 14.65 -27.19
N LYS A 829 11.98 15.40 -26.62
CA LYS A 829 12.04 16.85 -26.38
C LYS A 829 12.18 17.24 -24.90
N ILE A 830 12.44 16.31 -23.99
CA ILE A 830 12.61 16.63 -22.57
C ILE A 830 14.10 16.56 -22.21
N PRO A 831 14.79 17.71 -22.07
CA PRO A 831 15.81 17.86 -21.05
C PRO A 831 15.15 17.85 -19.66
#